data_AF-A0A2V8VLC7-F1
#
_entry.id   AF-A0A2V8VLC7-F1
#
_cell.length_a   1.000
_cell.length_b   1.000
_cell.length_c   1.000
_cell.angle_alpha   90.00
_cell.angle_beta   90.00
_cell.angle_gamma   90.00
#
_symmetry.space_group_name_H-M   'P 1'
#
loop_
_entity.id
_entity.type
_entity.pdbx_description
1 polymer ?
#
loop_
_entity_poly.entity_id
_entity_poly.type
_entity_poly.pdbx_seq_one_letter_code
_entity_poly.pdbx_strand_id
1 'polypeptide(L)'
;MPWRSKRDTHNVATTITHARWFVLFLVMQPLEARPVTFTKHVAPLVFQFCSPCHRPGEAAPFSLLTYQDVRQHASQIAAATARRYMPPWLPEPGYGDFNGERRLTAEQLRLFSDWVKQGALEGDPADVPPSPHFVEGWQMGPPDLVVQMAEQYRLTASGGDVFRNFIVPVDLKETKYVRAIELRPGNKRIVHHANIWIDHRQSLRRRDGQDGQPGFPGMDVSTEARSDTFDPDSHFLFWKPGSVIELEPDDLSWQLDPGTDLVLNLHLQPSGKEESIQPVIGFYFSPQAPTRHPMLVQLEHDGAIDIPAGSRDFAVTDRLILPTSVDVLAIYPHAHYLGKQVEAWATLPDGTLRWLIKIAGWDMNWQAVYTYKKPVQLPRGSTVEMRITYDNSTDNPRASNPPKRVRTGPRSEDEMGHVWLQVLPKKGSTEDPRAGLQEALMRRRLEKYPGDFVAHCNLGALYATRGRYDAAIENFEHALRVQPASATARNGLGAGFLAAGRVDDAIRELREALRIDPGHLNARWNLAKTLLRKNDPSGAAAELETYLRRKPDNADAQVGLAMIYFMQRRYHDALPHFQEAIRLKPEDSDIRTDLGALLASSGDLPGAIQAFEEALKLNPSDKVARDYLARARAQLAGKP
;
A
#
# COMPACT_ATOMS: atom_id res chain seq x y z
N MET A 1 -86.13 -45.86 4.34
CA MET A 1 -86.20 -47.28 3.90
C MET A 1 -84.79 -47.86 3.93
N PRO A 2 -84.60 -49.18 4.15
CA PRO A 2 -84.03 -49.72 5.40
C PRO A 2 -82.62 -50.32 5.23
N TRP A 3 -81.84 -50.63 6.27
CA TRP A 3 -81.95 -51.73 7.27
C TRP A 3 -81.03 -51.39 8.48
N ARG A 4 -81.27 -51.66 9.79
CA ARG A 4 -81.86 -52.74 10.63
C ARG A 4 -80.99 -53.96 10.98
N SER A 5 -80.35 -53.91 12.15
CA SER A 5 -80.32 -54.95 13.21
C SER A 5 -80.05 -54.20 14.56
N LYS A 6 -80.72 -54.43 15.71
CA LYS A 6 -80.82 -55.64 16.58
C LYS A 6 -79.43 -56.21 16.93
N ARG A 7 -79.05 -56.62 18.16
CA ARG A 7 -79.64 -56.72 19.52
C ARG A 7 -78.48 -57.08 20.51
N ASP A 8 -78.55 -57.12 21.84
CA ASP A 8 -79.58 -56.86 22.87
C ASP A 8 -78.86 -56.31 24.16
N THR A 9 -79.37 -56.56 25.38
CA THR A 9 -78.90 -56.12 26.72
C THR A 9 -77.72 -56.91 27.35
N HIS A 10 -76.97 -56.29 28.29
CA HIS A 10 -76.67 -56.91 29.61
C HIS A 10 -76.35 -55.88 30.71
N ASN A 11 -76.89 -56.12 31.92
CA ASN A 11 -76.58 -55.40 33.16
C ASN A 11 -75.43 -56.10 33.89
N VAL A 12 -74.44 -55.35 34.37
CA VAL A 12 -73.56 -55.76 35.48
C VAL A 12 -73.34 -54.56 36.39
N ALA A 13 -73.65 -54.71 37.67
CA ALA A 13 -73.39 -53.68 38.69
C ALA A 13 -71.95 -53.80 39.19
N THR A 14 -71.25 -52.67 39.34
CA THR A 14 -69.94 -52.63 40.01
C THR A 14 -69.83 -51.38 40.88
N THR A 15 -69.36 -51.61 42.11
CA THR A 15 -69.21 -50.66 43.22
C THR A 15 -68.35 -49.44 42.88
N ILE A 16 -68.83 -48.22 43.16
CA ILE A 16 -68.03 -46.99 43.04
C ILE A 16 -67.32 -46.69 44.37
N THR A 17 -66.05 -47.07 44.45
CA THR A 17 -65.15 -46.66 45.53
C THR A 17 -64.71 -45.21 45.31
N HIS A 18 -64.79 -44.36 46.34
CA HIS A 18 -64.44 -42.94 46.23
C HIS A 18 -62.91 -42.75 46.09
N ALA A 19 -62.43 -42.54 44.86
CA ALA A 19 -61.06 -42.12 44.61
C ALA A 19 -60.89 -40.61 44.88
N ARG A 20 -60.06 -40.24 45.86
CA ARG A 20 -59.66 -38.86 46.10
C ARG A 20 -58.76 -38.37 44.96
N TRP A 21 -59.24 -37.43 44.16
CA TRP A 21 -58.42 -36.73 43.18
C TRP A 21 -57.49 -35.73 43.87
N PHE A 22 -56.22 -36.08 44.00
CA PHE A 22 -55.16 -35.10 44.26
C PHE A 22 -54.87 -34.35 42.95
N VAL A 23 -55.35 -33.11 42.86
CA VAL A 23 -54.93 -32.20 41.79
C VAL A 23 -53.51 -31.74 42.08
N LEU A 24 -52.54 -32.35 41.40
CA LEU A 24 -51.15 -31.93 41.47
C LEU A 24 -51.00 -30.62 40.70
N PHE A 25 -50.98 -29.48 41.41
CA PHE A 25 -50.59 -28.21 40.81
C PHE A 25 -49.11 -28.29 40.42
N LEU A 26 -48.86 -28.58 39.14
CA LEU A 26 -47.54 -28.48 38.54
C LEU A 26 -47.22 -26.99 38.41
N VAL A 27 -46.60 -26.42 39.45
CA VAL A 27 -46.03 -25.08 39.40
C VAL A 27 -44.94 -25.09 38.34
N MET A 28 -45.27 -24.64 37.13
CA MET A 28 -44.27 -24.16 36.19
C MET A 28 -43.60 -22.94 36.82
N GLN A 29 -42.57 -23.18 37.63
CA GLN A 29 -41.60 -22.13 37.89
C GLN A 29 -41.02 -21.73 36.52
N PRO A 30 -40.97 -20.44 36.19
CA PRO A 30 -40.21 -20.03 35.02
C PRO A 30 -38.79 -20.55 35.21
N LEU A 31 -38.17 -21.11 34.17
CA LEU A 31 -36.72 -21.27 34.18
C LEU A 31 -36.15 -19.86 34.34
N GLU A 32 -35.65 -19.53 35.53
CA GLU A 32 -34.88 -18.31 35.72
C GLU A 32 -33.71 -18.38 34.74
N ALA A 33 -33.69 -17.44 33.80
CA ALA A 33 -32.60 -17.32 32.85
C ALA A 33 -31.32 -17.14 33.67
N ARG A 34 -30.34 -18.03 33.47
CA ARG A 34 -29.09 -18.03 34.24
C ARG A 34 -28.49 -16.61 34.24
N PRO A 35 -28.05 -16.10 35.40
CA PRO A 35 -27.59 -14.73 35.49
C PRO A 35 -26.39 -14.51 34.57
N VAL A 36 -26.52 -13.51 33.71
CA VAL A 36 -25.42 -13.01 32.88
C VAL A 36 -24.59 -12.11 33.79
N THR A 37 -23.29 -12.38 33.85
CA THR A 37 -22.35 -11.74 34.79
C THR A 37 -21.17 -11.16 34.03
N PHE A 38 -20.53 -10.15 34.62
CA PHE A 38 -19.33 -9.55 34.06
C PHE A 38 -18.23 -10.58 33.93
N THR A 39 -17.81 -11.21 35.03
CA THR A 39 -16.65 -12.10 35.07
C THR A 39 -16.76 -13.22 34.04
N LYS A 40 -17.85 -13.97 34.04
CA LYS A 40 -18.02 -15.14 33.16
C LYS A 40 -18.38 -14.80 31.70
N HIS A 41 -19.16 -13.75 31.44
CA HIS A 41 -19.80 -13.56 30.14
C HIS A 41 -19.41 -12.28 29.39
N VAL A 42 -19.21 -11.16 30.10
CA VAL A 42 -18.98 -9.85 29.45
C VAL A 42 -17.49 -9.48 29.41
N ALA A 43 -16.73 -9.77 30.47
CA ALA A 43 -15.30 -9.52 30.54
C ALA A 43 -14.52 -10.17 29.39
N PRO A 44 -14.77 -11.45 28.99
CA PRO A 44 -14.06 -12.04 27.85
C PRO A 44 -14.31 -11.27 26.54
N LEU A 45 -15.55 -10.79 26.32
CA LEU A 45 -15.92 -10.03 25.13
C LEU A 45 -15.31 -8.63 25.14
N VAL A 46 -15.36 -7.93 26.27
CA VAL A 46 -14.76 -6.60 26.40
C VAL A 46 -13.25 -6.67 26.23
N PHE A 47 -12.58 -7.60 26.90
CA PHE A 47 -11.13 -7.76 26.84
C PHE A 47 -10.63 -8.13 25.44
N GLN A 48 -11.38 -8.95 24.71
CA GLN A 48 -11.04 -9.34 23.34
C GLN A 48 -11.34 -8.25 22.29
N PHE A 49 -12.49 -7.56 22.39
CA PHE A 49 -13.01 -6.73 21.31
C PHE A 49 -12.94 -5.21 21.58
N CYS A 50 -12.95 -4.77 22.84
CA CYS A 50 -13.05 -3.34 23.20
C CYS A 50 -11.74 -2.82 23.83
N SER A 51 -11.18 -3.52 24.81
CA SER A 51 -9.99 -3.12 25.56
C SER A 51 -8.71 -2.86 24.73
N PRO A 52 -8.49 -3.44 23.52
CA PRO A 52 -7.37 -3.05 22.68
C PRO A 52 -7.34 -1.55 22.32
N CYS A 53 -8.50 -0.91 22.24
CA CYS A 53 -8.63 0.55 22.04
C CYS A 53 -9.01 1.28 23.32
N HIS A 54 -9.78 0.65 24.21
CA HIS A 54 -10.24 1.18 25.50
C HIS A 54 -9.27 0.86 26.65
N ARG A 55 -8.09 1.48 26.59
CA ARG A 55 -7.05 1.39 27.63
C ARG A 55 -6.22 2.69 27.67
N PRO A 56 -5.49 2.99 28.76
CA PRO A 56 -4.61 4.15 28.83
C PRO A 56 -3.62 4.20 27.66
N GLY A 57 -3.41 5.39 27.09
CA GLY A 57 -2.49 5.62 25.96
C GLY A 57 -3.04 5.27 24.57
N GLU A 58 -4.25 4.72 24.46
CA GLU A 58 -4.90 4.44 23.18
C GLU A 58 -5.93 5.51 22.77
N ALA A 59 -6.50 5.37 21.57
CA ALA A 59 -7.38 6.36 20.95
C ALA A 59 -8.72 6.56 21.66
N ALA A 60 -9.22 5.59 22.43
CA ALA A 60 -10.51 5.75 23.11
C ALA A 60 -10.42 6.73 24.31
N PRO A 61 -11.52 7.43 24.65
CA PRO A 61 -11.52 8.42 25.73
C PRO A 61 -11.55 7.81 27.15
N PHE A 62 -11.82 6.52 27.31
CA PHE A 62 -11.90 5.83 28.60
C PHE A 62 -11.40 4.38 28.54
N SER A 63 -10.99 3.87 29.71
CA SER A 63 -10.57 2.48 29.94
C SER A 63 -11.77 1.52 29.97
N LEU A 64 -11.56 0.26 29.61
CA LEU A 64 -12.47 -0.88 29.82
C LEU A 64 -11.67 -2.11 30.27
N LEU A 65 -10.88 -1.97 31.34
CA LEU A 65 -10.01 -3.01 31.89
C LEU A 65 -10.50 -3.59 33.21
N THR A 66 -11.41 -2.91 33.91
CA THR A 66 -11.99 -3.35 35.18
C THR A 66 -13.51 -3.53 35.10
N TYR A 67 -14.11 -4.25 36.05
CA TYR A 67 -15.57 -4.29 36.17
C TYR A 67 -16.17 -2.88 36.34
N GLN A 68 -15.53 -2.01 37.14
CA GLN A 68 -16.02 -0.65 37.40
C GLN A 68 -16.04 0.19 36.12
N ASP A 69 -14.97 0.13 35.31
CA ASP A 69 -14.89 0.76 34.00
C ASP A 69 -16.10 0.37 33.12
N VAL A 70 -16.31 -0.94 32.96
CA VAL A 70 -17.36 -1.49 32.09
C VAL A 70 -18.75 -1.22 32.65
N ARG A 71 -18.92 -1.25 33.98
CA ARG A 71 -20.19 -0.99 34.66
C ARG A 71 -20.65 0.45 34.52
N GLN A 72 -19.72 1.41 34.55
CA GLN A 72 -19.98 2.84 34.34
C GLN A 72 -20.46 3.12 32.91
N HIS A 73 -19.93 2.39 31.92
CA HIS A 73 -20.29 2.54 30.51
C HIS A 73 -21.32 1.53 30.00
N ALA A 74 -21.87 0.66 30.86
CA ALA A 74 -22.63 -0.53 30.48
C ALA A 74 -23.79 -0.26 29.49
N SER A 75 -24.63 0.74 29.78
CA SER A 75 -25.74 1.13 28.90
C SER A 75 -25.26 1.72 27.56
N GLN A 76 -24.12 2.42 27.55
CA GLN A 76 -23.52 2.95 26.32
C GLN A 76 -22.95 1.82 25.46
N ILE A 77 -22.25 0.85 26.07
CA ILE A 77 -21.71 -0.34 25.40
C ILE A 77 -22.85 -1.15 24.78
N ALA A 78 -23.91 -1.46 25.53
CA ALA A 78 -25.05 -2.21 25.01
C ALA A 78 -25.77 -1.45 23.88
N ALA A 79 -25.96 -0.13 24.00
CA ALA A 79 -26.57 0.66 22.93
C ALA A 79 -25.70 0.77 21.67
N ALA A 80 -24.40 1.00 21.83
CA ALA A 80 -23.46 1.14 20.71
C ALA A 80 -23.24 -0.19 19.98
N THR A 81 -23.20 -1.31 20.70
CA THR A 81 -23.09 -2.64 20.09
C THR A 81 -24.38 -3.10 19.42
N ALA A 82 -25.55 -2.86 20.04
CA ALA A 82 -26.84 -3.18 19.42
C ALA A 82 -27.11 -2.38 18.13
N ARG A 83 -26.69 -1.10 18.08
CA ARG A 83 -26.79 -0.25 16.88
C ARG A 83 -25.70 -0.51 15.83
N ARG A 84 -24.74 -1.41 16.12
CA ARG A 84 -23.53 -1.63 15.33
C ARG A 84 -22.68 -0.36 15.09
N TYR A 85 -22.69 0.56 16.04
CA TYR A 85 -21.99 1.87 15.95
C TYR A 85 -20.52 1.78 16.37
N MET A 86 -20.21 1.10 17.48
CA MET A 86 -18.84 0.92 17.97
C MET A 86 -18.38 -0.52 17.79
N PRO A 87 -17.31 -0.77 17.03
CA PRO A 87 -16.91 -2.05 16.46
C PRO A 87 -16.95 -3.24 17.42
N PRO A 88 -17.17 -4.46 16.88
CA PRO A 88 -16.50 -4.81 15.63
C PRO A 88 -17.40 -5.37 14.52
N TRP A 89 -17.51 -4.62 13.40
CA TRP A 89 -18.14 -5.02 12.12
C TRP A 89 -17.51 -4.26 10.94
N LEU A 90 -17.98 -4.60 9.73
CA LEU A 90 -17.28 -4.55 8.44
C LEU A 90 -16.17 -5.61 8.35
N PRO A 91 -16.21 -6.55 7.38
CA PRO A 91 -17.22 -6.79 6.33
C PRO A 91 -18.36 -7.74 6.77
N GLU A 92 -19.24 -8.15 5.85
CA GLU A 92 -20.34 -9.09 6.08
C GLU A 92 -19.91 -10.57 6.07
N PRO A 93 -20.59 -11.46 6.82
CA PRO A 93 -20.08 -12.81 7.08
C PRO A 93 -20.29 -13.70 5.86
N GLY A 94 -19.28 -14.46 5.49
CA GLY A 94 -19.31 -15.33 4.30
C GLY A 94 -19.05 -14.61 2.97
N TYR A 95 -18.68 -13.32 3.02
CA TYR A 95 -18.28 -12.52 1.86
C TYR A 95 -16.78 -12.18 1.92
N GLY A 96 -15.97 -13.23 2.18
CA GLY A 96 -14.56 -13.14 2.54
C GLY A 96 -14.26 -13.98 3.78
N ASP A 97 -12.98 -14.23 4.05
CA ASP A 97 -12.48 -14.95 5.22
C ASP A 97 -11.18 -14.27 5.68
N PHE A 98 -11.31 -13.25 6.55
CA PHE A 98 -10.23 -12.31 6.85
C PHE A 98 -9.54 -12.58 8.18
N ASN A 99 -8.22 -12.39 8.21
CA ASN A 99 -7.47 -12.48 9.45
C ASN A 99 -7.90 -11.37 10.42
N GLY A 100 -7.83 -11.64 11.72
CA GLY A 100 -8.19 -10.66 12.73
C GLY A 100 -9.66 -10.20 12.70
N GLU A 101 -10.59 -10.95 12.07
CA GLU A 101 -12.03 -10.67 12.11
C GLU A 101 -12.54 -10.58 13.56
N ARG A 102 -12.59 -9.35 14.06
CA ARG A 102 -13.32 -9.01 15.27
C ARG A 102 -14.78 -8.87 14.82
N ARG A 103 -15.67 -9.78 15.24
CA ARG A 103 -17.13 -9.65 15.07
C ARG A 103 -17.87 -10.27 16.25
N LEU A 104 -18.82 -9.51 16.80
CA LEU A 104 -19.72 -10.02 17.84
C LEU A 104 -20.89 -10.79 17.19
N THR A 105 -21.09 -12.04 17.61
CA THR A 105 -22.24 -12.85 17.18
C THR A 105 -23.55 -12.30 17.74
N ALA A 106 -24.68 -12.71 17.15
CA ALA A 106 -26.00 -12.35 17.68
C ALA A 106 -26.23 -12.81 19.13
N GLU A 107 -25.52 -13.84 19.59
CA GLU A 107 -25.55 -14.31 20.98
C GLU A 107 -24.70 -13.42 21.89
N GLN A 108 -23.47 -13.09 21.48
CA GLN A 108 -22.61 -12.18 22.23
C GLN A 108 -23.22 -10.78 22.37
N LEU A 109 -23.91 -10.29 21.34
CA LEU A 109 -24.70 -9.05 21.41
C LEU A 109 -25.85 -9.12 22.43
N ARG A 110 -26.51 -10.28 22.56
CA ARG A 110 -27.54 -10.48 23.60
C ARG A 110 -26.94 -10.44 25.00
N LEU A 111 -25.76 -11.04 25.22
CA LEU A 111 -25.09 -11.03 26.53
C LEU A 111 -24.90 -9.59 27.06
N PHE A 112 -24.46 -8.63 26.24
CA PHE A 112 -24.38 -7.22 26.65
C PHE A 112 -25.74 -6.63 27.05
N SER A 113 -26.78 -6.89 26.25
CA SER A 113 -28.14 -6.38 26.53
C SER A 113 -28.75 -6.99 27.79
N ASP A 114 -28.58 -8.29 27.98
CA ASP A 114 -29.19 -9.04 29.07
C ASP A 114 -28.44 -8.82 30.39
N TRP A 115 -27.10 -8.70 30.35
CA TRP A 115 -26.30 -8.22 31.48
C TRP A 115 -26.81 -6.87 31.99
N VAL A 116 -26.98 -5.88 31.11
CA VAL A 116 -27.49 -4.54 31.48
C VAL A 116 -28.91 -4.61 32.06
N LYS A 117 -29.82 -5.38 31.46
CA LYS A 117 -31.20 -5.58 31.99
C LYS A 117 -31.20 -6.22 33.38
N GLN A 118 -30.27 -7.12 33.66
CA GLN A 118 -30.12 -7.81 34.94
C GLN A 118 -29.37 -6.96 36.00
N GLY A 119 -29.17 -5.66 35.76
CA GLY A 119 -28.48 -4.76 36.69
C GLY A 119 -26.96 -4.74 36.53
N ALA A 120 -26.43 -5.38 35.49
CA ALA A 120 -25.02 -5.52 35.16
C ALA A 120 -24.19 -6.09 36.32
N LEU A 121 -24.56 -7.31 36.73
CA LEU A 121 -23.98 -8.08 37.83
C LEU A 121 -22.49 -8.37 37.61
N GLU A 122 -21.66 -8.24 38.64
CA GLU A 122 -20.22 -8.56 38.56
C GLU A 122 -20.00 -10.06 38.34
N GLY A 123 -20.56 -10.90 39.21
CA GLY A 123 -20.38 -12.36 39.20
C GLY A 123 -19.34 -12.82 40.21
N ASP A 124 -18.97 -14.09 40.12
CA ASP A 124 -17.92 -14.67 40.97
C ASP A 124 -16.54 -14.16 40.52
N PRO A 125 -15.71 -13.57 41.40
CA PRO A 125 -14.33 -13.19 41.08
C PRO A 125 -13.46 -14.35 40.60
N ALA A 126 -13.76 -15.59 40.95
CA ALA A 126 -13.04 -16.78 40.47
C ALA A 126 -13.32 -17.09 38.98
N ASP A 127 -14.43 -16.59 38.42
CA ASP A 127 -14.80 -16.73 37.00
C ASP A 127 -14.14 -15.65 36.11
N VAL A 128 -13.34 -14.72 36.66
CA VAL A 128 -12.77 -13.61 35.87
C VAL A 128 -11.72 -14.13 34.88
N PRO A 129 -11.81 -13.79 33.57
CA PRO A 129 -10.77 -14.14 32.62
C PRO A 129 -9.46 -13.42 32.98
N PRO A 130 -8.29 -13.98 32.60
CA PRO A 130 -7.02 -13.28 32.71
C PRO A 130 -7.10 -11.90 32.06
N SER A 131 -6.64 -10.87 32.78
CA SER A 131 -6.55 -9.51 32.23
C SER A 131 -5.74 -9.52 30.93
N PRO A 132 -6.18 -8.80 29.88
CA PRO A 132 -5.48 -8.80 28.61
C PRO A 132 -4.07 -8.21 28.79
N HIS A 133 -3.06 -8.99 28.39
CA HIS A 133 -1.68 -8.55 28.41
C HIS A 133 -1.40 -7.68 27.19
N PHE A 134 -1.01 -6.43 27.42
CA PHE A 134 -0.58 -5.52 26.37
C PHE A 134 0.92 -5.27 26.47
N VAL A 135 1.62 -5.34 25.35
CA VAL A 135 3.04 -5.01 25.28
C VAL A 135 3.22 -3.49 25.45
N GLU A 136 4.10 -3.08 26.36
CA GLU A 136 4.55 -1.69 26.46
C GLU A 136 5.64 -1.40 25.41
N GLY A 137 5.57 -0.22 24.78
CA GLY A 137 6.53 0.16 23.75
C GLY A 137 6.14 -0.34 22.36
N TRP A 138 6.84 -1.37 21.87
CA TRP A 138 6.75 -1.91 20.50
C TRP A 138 6.12 -3.30 20.54
N GLN A 139 5.07 -3.55 19.75
CA GLN A 139 4.24 -4.76 19.84
C GLN A 139 4.99 -6.06 19.56
N MET A 140 6.05 -6.01 18.74
CA MET A 140 6.86 -7.17 18.36
C MET A 140 8.24 -7.19 19.02
N GLY A 141 8.45 -6.37 20.06
CA GLY A 141 9.76 -6.11 20.64
C GLY A 141 10.54 -5.02 19.88
N PRO A 142 11.82 -4.78 20.21
CA PRO A 142 12.59 -3.69 19.61
C PRO A 142 12.71 -3.83 18.07
N PRO A 143 12.42 -2.77 17.29
CA PRO A 143 12.66 -2.74 15.85
C PRO A 143 14.16 -2.75 15.50
N ASP A 144 14.49 -3.25 14.31
CA ASP A 144 15.87 -3.24 13.77
C ASP A 144 16.33 -1.82 13.39
N LEU A 145 15.38 -0.96 13.00
CA LEU A 145 15.58 0.46 12.77
C LEU A 145 14.39 1.26 13.31
N VAL A 146 14.66 2.41 13.93
CA VAL A 146 13.65 3.36 14.37
C VAL A 146 13.91 4.70 13.69
N VAL A 147 12.91 5.24 12.99
CA VAL A 147 12.96 6.55 12.33
C VAL A 147 11.89 7.45 12.92
N GLN A 148 12.22 8.71 13.20
CA GLN A 148 11.33 9.69 13.82
C GLN A 148 11.15 10.90 12.92
N MET A 149 9.95 11.45 12.87
CA MET A 149 9.67 12.72 12.18
C MET A 149 10.50 13.84 12.81
N ALA A 150 11.27 14.57 11.99
CA ALA A 150 12.27 15.51 12.46
C ALA A 150 11.69 16.63 13.34
N GLU A 151 10.55 17.19 12.93
CA GLU A 151 9.86 18.28 13.63
C GLU A 151 8.51 17.82 14.20
N GLN A 152 7.99 18.56 15.19
CA GLN A 152 6.67 18.33 15.74
C GLN A 152 5.62 19.12 14.94
N TYR A 153 4.52 18.47 14.55
CA TYR A 153 3.39 19.14 13.91
C TYR A 153 2.31 19.51 14.93
N ARG A 154 1.77 20.72 14.84
CA ARG A 154 0.65 21.23 15.65
C ARG A 154 -0.65 21.20 14.86
N LEU A 155 -1.65 20.51 15.39
CA LEU A 155 -3.01 20.51 14.83
C LEU A 155 -3.85 21.58 15.55
N THR A 156 -4.59 22.37 14.78
CA THR A 156 -5.47 23.42 15.33
C THR A 156 -6.65 22.84 16.09
N ALA A 157 -7.15 23.60 17.08
CA ALA A 157 -8.28 23.19 17.92
C ALA A 157 -9.60 22.98 17.15
N SER A 158 -9.76 23.65 16.02
CA SER A 158 -10.94 23.61 15.16
C SER A 158 -10.55 23.63 13.69
N GLY A 159 -11.50 23.28 12.84
CA GLY A 159 -11.31 23.07 11.41
C GLY A 159 -12.10 21.84 10.94
N GLY A 160 -12.03 21.54 9.65
CA GLY A 160 -12.37 20.21 9.14
C GLY A 160 -11.19 19.24 9.28
N ASP A 161 -11.34 18.05 8.71
CA ASP A 161 -10.28 17.06 8.59
C ASP A 161 -9.04 17.64 7.89
N VAL A 162 -7.84 17.29 8.39
CA VAL A 162 -6.56 17.75 7.84
C VAL A 162 -5.79 16.57 7.25
N PHE A 163 -5.55 16.60 5.95
CA PHE A 163 -4.66 15.67 5.25
C PHE A 163 -3.27 16.28 5.10
N ARG A 164 -2.27 15.67 5.74
CA ARG A 164 -0.90 16.19 5.83
C ARG A 164 0.13 15.10 5.51
N ASN A 165 1.10 15.44 4.66
CA ASN A 165 2.15 14.54 4.19
C ASN A 165 3.47 14.97 4.78
N PHE A 166 4.08 14.16 5.63
CA PHE A 166 5.37 14.45 6.25
C PHE A 166 6.47 13.68 5.55
N ILE A 167 7.54 14.38 5.17
CA ILE A 167 8.75 13.72 4.67
C ILE A 167 9.53 13.18 5.87
N VAL A 168 9.82 11.88 5.85
CA VAL A 168 10.57 11.16 6.87
C VAL A 168 11.77 10.48 6.19
N PRO A 169 12.95 11.14 6.16
CA PRO A 169 14.15 10.58 5.57
C PRO A 169 14.62 9.31 6.28
N VAL A 170 15.08 8.32 5.52
CA VAL A 170 15.68 7.10 6.07
C VAL A 170 17.19 7.08 5.78
N ASP A 171 18.00 7.14 6.83
CA ASP A 171 19.46 7.03 6.73
C ASP A 171 19.90 5.56 6.71
N LEU A 172 19.93 4.97 5.51
CA LEU A 172 20.45 3.62 5.25
C LEU A 172 21.79 3.68 4.51
N LYS A 173 22.71 2.80 4.90
CA LYS A 173 24.00 2.58 4.23
C LYS A 173 23.95 1.51 3.13
N GLU A 174 22.97 0.62 3.22
CA GLU A 174 22.75 -0.51 2.31
C GLU A 174 21.25 -0.81 2.25
N THR A 175 20.81 -1.48 1.17
CA THR A 175 19.42 -1.94 1.01
C THR A 175 18.99 -2.84 2.16
N LYS A 176 17.77 -2.63 2.65
CA LYS A 176 17.10 -3.48 3.64
C LYS A 176 15.78 -4.01 3.09
N TYR A 177 15.40 -5.19 3.55
CA TYR A 177 14.14 -5.82 3.18
C TYR A 177 13.22 -5.78 4.39
N VAL A 178 12.11 -5.06 4.31
CA VAL A 178 11.18 -4.82 5.42
C VAL A 178 10.05 -5.85 5.35
N ARG A 179 9.83 -6.57 6.45
CA ARG A 179 8.72 -7.54 6.58
C ARG A 179 7.61 -7.08 7.50
N ALA A 180 7.81 -6.00 8.25
CA ALA A 180 6.76 -5.31 8.98
C ALA A 180 7.17 -3.89 9.37
N ILE A 181 6.16 -3.05 9.61
CA ILE A 181 6.29 -1.70 10.13
C ILE A 181 5.41 -1.52 11.37
N GLU A 182 5.90 -0.75 12.35
CA GLU A 182 5.11 -0.26 13.47
C GLU A 182 5.07 1.27 13.45
N LEU A 183 3.92 1.86 13.11
CA LEU A 183 3.71 3.30 13.26
C LEU A 183 3.23 3.62 14.69
N ARG A 184 3.95 4.51 15.36
CA ARG A 184 3.57 5.12 16.64
C ARG A 184 3.38 6.63 16.40
N PRO A 185 2.16 7.12 16.14
CA PRO A 185 1.94 8.51 15.72
C PRO A 185 2.04 9.55 16.85
N GLY A 186 2.38 9.14 18.08
CA GLY A 186 2.24 9.99 19.27
C GLY A 186 0.78 10.04 19.73
N ASN A 187 0.10 11.17 19.55
CA ASN A 187 -1.30 11.33 19.97
C ASN A 187 -2.28 10.57 19.05
N LYS A 188 -2.53 9.30 19.37
CA LYS A 188 -3.47 8.41 18.67
C LYS A 188 -4.93 8.90 18.61
N ARG A 189 -5.32 9.91 19.40
CA ARG A 189 -6.72 10.42 19.44
C ARG A 189 -7.07 11.34 18.29
N ILE A 190 -6.08 11.97 17.68
CA ILE A 190 -6.26 12.90 16.55
C ILE A 190 -5.81 12.33 15.21
N VAL A 191 -5.30 11.10 15.17
CA VAL A 191 -4.91 10.42 13.92
C VAL A 191 -5.95 9.38 13.58
N HIS A 192 -6.76 9.66 12.57
CA HIS A 192 -7.82 8.78 12.11
C HIS A 192 -7.23 7.55 11.39
N HIS A 193 -6.30 7.78 10.46
CA HIS A 193 -5.46 6.77 9.86
C HIS A 193 -4.18 7.38 9.27
N ALA A 194 -3.28 6.52 8.83
CA ALA A 194 -2.03 6.85 8.17
C ALA A 194 -1.76 5.91 6.99
N ASN A 195 -1.18 6.45 5.92
CA ASN A 195 -0.56 5.71 4.83
C ASN A 195 0.92 6.10 4.76
N ILE A 196 1.80 5.16 4.43
CA ILE A 196 3.21 5.43 4.15
C ILE A 196 3.47 5.17 2.67
N TRP A 197 3.93 6.19 1.96
CA TRP A 197 4.42 6.06 0.59
C TRP A 197 5.94 6.05 0.56
N ILE A 198 6.51 5.45 -0.47
CA ILE A 198 7.95 5.33 -0.67
C ILE A 198 8.36 6.27 -1.82
N ASP A 199 9.21 7.25 -1.53
CA ASP A 199 9.75 8.19 -2.51
C ASP A 199 11.25 7.91 -2.71
N HIS A 200 11.55 6.89 -3.50
CA HIS A 200 12.92 6.48 -3.88
C HIS A 200 13.73 7.58 -4.59
N ARG A 201 13.09 8.66 -5.05
CA ARG A 201 13.75 9.76 -5.77
C ARG A 201 13.83 11.04 -4.96
N GLN A 202 13.30 11.07 -3.72
CA GLN A 202 13.22 12.26 -2.87
C GLN A 202 12.51 13.42 -3.59
N SER A 203 11.65 13.08 -4.56
CA SER A 203 10.99 14.01 -5.46
C SER A 203 10.12 15.01 -4.71
N LEU A 204 9.50 14.59 -3.61
CA LEU A 204 8.56 15.36 -2.81
C LEU A 204 9.23 16.24 -1.75
N ARG A 205 10.55 16.09 -1.46
CA ARG A 205 11.29 17.00 -0.56
C ARG A 205 11.11 18.47 -0.91
N ARG A 206 11.01 18.78 -2.22
CA ARG A 206 10.81 20.14 -2.72
C ARG A 206 9.52 20.80 -2.25
N ARG A 207 8.53 20.02 -1.80
CA ARG A 207 7.22 20.48 -1.29
C ARG A 207 7.21 20.69 0.22
N ASP A 208 8.11 20.04 0.95
CA ASP A 208 8.19 20.09 2.41
C ASP A 208 8.41 21.53 2.89
N GLY A 209 7.65 21.97 3.89
CA GLY A 209 7.79 23.32 4.47
C GLY A 209 7.32 24.49 3.59
N GLN A 210 6.79 24.26 2.38
CA GLN A 210 6.39 25.34 1.46
C GLN A 210 5.31 26.29 2.02
N ASP A 211 4.50 25.83 2.96
CA ASP A 211 3.48 26.63 3.66
C ASP A 211 3.91 27.06 5.09
N GLY A 212 5.19 26.91 5.42
CA GLY A 212 5.76 27.29 6.73
C GLY A 212 5.41 26.32 7.86
N GLN A 213 5.00 25.09 7.55
CA GLN A 213 4.71 24.02 8.50
C GLN A 213 5.41 22.71 8.07
N PRO A 214 5.79 21.80 8.98
CA PRO A 214 6.35 20.50 8.62
C PRO A 214 5.45 19.72 7.66
N GLY A 215 6.00 19.09 6.63
CA GLY A 215 5.24 18.40 5.59
C GLY A 215 4.68 19.31 4.49
N PHE A 216 3.67 18.81 3.78
CA PHE A 216 2.85 19.55 2.82
C PHE A 216 1.38 19.07 2.83
N PRO A 217 0.39 19.89 2.43
CA PRO A 217 -1.02 19.52 2.50
C PRO A 217 -1.47 18.66 1.31
N GLY A 218 -2.53 17.88 1.51
CA GLY A 218 -3.25 17.16 0.46
C GLY A 218 -3.46 15.68 0.79
N MET A 219 -4.52 15.09 0.22
CA MET A 219 -4.79 13.65 0.34
C MET A 219 -3.90 12.84 -0.63
N ASP A 220 -3.86 13.25 -1.90
CA ASP A 220 -3.13 12.55 -2.95
C ASP A 220 -1.62 12.75 -2.88
N VAL A 221 -0.89 11.63 -2.96
CA VAL A 221 0.57 11.58 -3.08
C VAL A 221 0.92 10.91 -4.41
N SER A 222 1.80 11.53 -5.17
CA SER A 222 2.34 10.97 -6.41
C SER A 222 3.85 11.12 -6.38
N THR A 223 4.56 9.99 -6.48
CA THR A 223 6.02 9.89 -6.48
C THR A 223 6.55 9.69 -7.90
N GLU A 224 7.82 10.01 -8.12
CA GLU A 224 8.51 9.71 -9.38
C GLU A 224 9.03 8.26 -9.36
N ALA A 225 8.32 7.37 -10.06
CA ALA A 225 8.66 5.95 -10.14
C ALA A 225 10.08 5.69 -10.70
N ARG A 226 10.68 4.57 -10.30
CA ARG A 226 11.95 4.09 -10.86
C ARG A 226 11.76 3.71 -12.32
N SER A 227 12.69 4.12 -13.18
CA SER A 227 12.61 3.94 -14.64
C SER A 227 12.96 2.53 -15.12
N ASP A 228 13.47 1.70 -14.22
CA ASP A 228 14.18 0.45 -14.46
C ASP A 228 13.55 -0.77 -13.78
N THR A 229 12.62 -0.56 -12.83
CA THR A 229 11.85 -1.62 -12.16
C THR A 229 10.38 -1.23 -12.07
N PHE A 230 9.48 -2.22 -11.90
CA PHE A 230 8.21 -1.93 -11.22
C PHE A 230 8.53 -1.34 -9.85
N ASP A 231 7.77 -0.33 -9.42
CA ASP A 231 7.89 0.22 -8.07
C ASP A 231 7.55 -0.93 -7.10
N PRO A 232 8.56 -1.54 -6.44
CA PRO A 232 8.53 -2.99 -6.24
C PRO A 232 7.61 -3.43 -5.10
N ASP A 233 7.17 -2.47 -4.30
CA ASP A 233 6.74 -2.61 -2.92
C ASP A 233 5.25 -2.35 -2.76
N SER A 234 4.47 -2.95 -3.66
CA SER A 234 3.00 -2.87 -3.73
C SER A 234 2.29 -3.56 -2.55
N HIS A 235 2.58 -3.08 -1.34
CA HIS A 235 2.03 -3.48 -0.06
C HIS A 235 1.14 -2.37 0.49
N PHE A 236 0.11 -2.74 1.24
CA PHE A 236 -0.65 -1.76 2.01
C PHE A 236 0.11 -1.33 3.28
N LEU A 237 0.93 -0.28 3.16
CA LEU A 237 1.60 0.35 4.31
C LEU A 237 0.63 1.28 5.07
N PHE A 238 -0.38 0.68 5.69
CA PHE A 238 -1.51 1.35 6.34
C PHE A 238 -1.48 1.19 7.87
N TRP A 239 -1.90 2.22 8.59
CA TRP A 239 -2.13 2.16 10.04
C TRP A 239 -3.40 2.91 10.44
N LYS A 240 -4.11 2.40 11.44
CA LYS A 240 -5.18 3.13 12.14
C LYS A 240 -5.23 2.72 13.62
N PRO A 241 -6.00 3.43 14.48
CA PRO A 241 -6.27 2.98 15.84
C PRO A 241 -6.78 1.53 15.90
N GLY A 242 -6.13 0.74 16.75
CA GLY A 242 -6.45 -0.68 16.96
C GLY A 242 -5.92 -1.66 15.90
N SER A 243 -5.12 -1.20 14.91
CA SER A 243 -4.36 -2.06 13.99
C SER A 243 -3.46 -3.02 14.77
N VAL A 244 -3.47 -4.29 14.35
CA VAL A 244 -2.50 -5.32 14.77
C VAL A 244 -1.38 -5.34 13.73
N ILE A 245 -0.17 -5.68 14.15
CA ILE A 245 0.97 -5.82 13.24
C ILE A 245 1.06 -7.28 12.80
N GLU A 246 1.10 -7.49 11.48
CA GLU A 246 1.34 -8.78 10.86
C GLU A 246 2.78 -8.79 10.33
N LEU A 247 3.51 -9.88 10.58
CA LEU A 247 4.80 -10.13 9.92
C LEU A 247 4.53 -10.74 8.55
N GLU A 248 4.90 -10.03 7.49
CA GLU A 248 4.96 -10.61 6.16
C GLU A 248 5.99 -11.77 6.16
N PRO A 249 5.76 -12.85 5.39
CA PRO A 249 6.78 -13.85 5.15
C PRO A 249 8.06 -13.24 4.57
N ASP A 250 9.23 -13.76 4.95
CA ASP A 250 10.54 -13.21 4.55
C ASP A 250 10.71 -13.06 3.03
N ASP A 251 10.12 -13.97 2.24
CA ASP A 251 10.16 -13.96 0.77
C ASP A 251 9.14 -13.02 0.11
N LEU A 252 8.32 -12.32 0.90
CA LEU A 252 7.34 -11.29 0.54
C LEU A 252 7.63 -9.98 1.31
N SER A 253 8.90 -9.74 1.66
CA SER A 253 9.34 -8.44 2.19
C SER A 253 9.38 -7.37 1.09
N TRP A 254 9.44 -6.10 1.47
CA TRP A 254 9.53 -4.95 0.56
C TRP A 254 10.88 -4.20 0.68
N GLN A 255 11.33 -3.50 -0.36
CA GLN A 255 12.71 -3.01 -0.48
C GLN A 255 12.87 -1.55 -0.03
N LEU A 256 13.65 -1.33 1.03
CA LEU A 256 14.03 0.00 1.51
C LEU A 256 15.49 0.31 1.16
N ASP A 257 15.70 1.20 0.20
CA ASP A 257 17.03 1.55 -0.33
C ASP A 257 17.63 2.81 0.31
N PRO A 258 18.98 2.92 0.39
CA PRO A 258 19.68 4.17 0.69
C PRO A 258 19.18 5.36 -0.13
N GLY A 259 18.96 6.49 0.55
CA GLY A 259 18.45 7.70 -0.09
C GLY A 259 16.95 7.68 -0.39
N THR A 260 16.19 6.69 0.09
CA THR A 260 14.72 6.71 0.04
C THR A 260 14.15 7.62 1.12
N ASP A 261 13.13 8.42 0.77
CA ASP A 261 12.25 9.06 1.75
C ASP A 261 10.96 8.26 1.94
N LEU A 262 10.41 8.32 3.15
CA LEU A 262 9.04 7.91 3.41
C LEU A 262 8.15 9.14 3.46
N VAL A 263 6.98 9.07 2.83
CA VAL A 263 5.96 10.11 2.91
C VAL A 263 4.84 9.59 3.81
N LEU A 264 4.84 10.05 5.06
CA LEU A 264 3.80 9.71 6.03
C LEU A 264 2.59 10.61 5.79
N ASN A 265 1.61 10.09 5.06
CA ASN A 265 0.31 10.70 4.78
C ASN A 265 -0.62 10.43 5.97
N LEU A 266 -0.96 11.47 6.73
CA LEU A 266 -1.86 11.38 7.89
C LEU A 266 -3.20 12.06 7.59
N HIS A 267 -4.28 11.37 7.95
CA HIS A 267 -5.61 11.96 8.12
C HIS A 267 -5.79 12.32 9.59
N LEU A 268 -5.83 13.63 9.88
CA LEU A 268 -5.93 14.19 11.22
C LEU A 268 -7.31 14.79 11.50
N GLN A 269 -7.83 14.56 12.70
CA GLN A 269 -9.14 15.06 13.15
C GLN A 269 -8.97 15.98 14.38
N PRO A 270 -9.36 17.27 14.30
CA PRO A 270 -9.28 18.20 15.43
C PRO A 270 -10.09 17.74 16.67
N SER A 271 -9.49 17.81 17.86
CA SER A 271 -10.11 17.33 19.11
C SER A 271 -10.95 18.39 19.86
N GLY A 272 -11.05 19.61 19.33
CA GLY A 272 -11.54 20.78 20.07
C GLY A 272 -10.47 21.53 20.87
N LYS A 273 -9.20 21.09 20.80
CA LYS A 273 -8.03 21.71 21.47
C LYS A 273 -6.81 21.65 20.56
N GLU A 274 -5.85 22.57 20.76
CA GLU A 274 -4.56 22.46 20.08
C GLU A 274 -3.85 21.19 20.57
N GLU A 275 -3.42 20.37 19.63
CA GLU A 275 -2.83 19.06 19.86
C GLU A 275 -1.54 18.95 19.04
N SER A 276 -0.68 18.00 19.35
CA SER A 276 0.59 17.83 18.63
C SER A 276 0.98 16.38 18.44
N ILE A 277 1.64 16.11 17.31
CA ILE A 277 2.15 14.80 16.95
C ILE A 277 3.62 14.89 16.51
N GLN A 278 4.37 13.85 16.85
CA GLN A 278 5.69 13.59 16.30
C GLN A 278 5.81 12.07 16.09
N PRO A 279 5.35 11.55 14.93
CA PRO A 279 5.33 10.13 14.65
C PRO A 279 6.73 9.48 14.66
N VAL A 280 6.75 8.22 15.08
CA VAL A 280 7.92 7.34 15.05
C VAL A 280 7.53 6.06 14.32
N ILE A 281 8.41 5.56 13.45
CA ILE A 281 8.21 4.34 12.66
C ILE A 281 9.31 3.35 13.04
N GLY A 282 8.92 2.15 13.48
CA GLY A 282 9.81 1.01 13.66
C GLY A 282 9.78 0.08 12.46
N PHE A 283 10.94 -0.36 11.99
CA PHE A 283 11.10 -1.31 10.88
C PHE A 283 11.63 -2.64 11.41
N TYR A 284 11.07 -3.73 10.90
CA TYR A 284 11.52 -5.09 11.17
C TYR A 284 12.00 -5.70 9.85
N PHE A 285 13.26 -6.10 9.80
CA PHE A 285 13.92 -6.53 8.59
C PHE A 285 13.86 -8.06 8.41
N SER A 286 13.88 -8.48 7.14
CA SER A 286 14.13 -9.83 6.70
C SER A 286 15.63 -10.01 6.36
N PRO A 287 16.24 -11.16 6.66
CA PRO A 287 17.64 -11.42 6.33
C PRO A 287 17.88 -11.73 4.83
N GLN A 288 16.82 -11.83 4.02
CA GLN A 288 16.90 -12.21 2.61
C GLN A 288 16.09 -11.27 1.72
N ALA A 289 16.45 -11.19 0.45
CA ALA A 289 15.69 -10.46 -0.56
C ALA A 289 14.34 -11.15 -0.85
N PRO A 290 13.28 -10.40 -1.17
CA PRO A 290 12.01 -10.98 -1.57
C PRO A 290 12.12 -11.73 -2.90
N THR A 291 11.33 -12.80 -3.02
CA THR A 291 11.19 -13.58 -4.27
C THR A 291 9.77 -13.56 -4.82
N ARG A 292 8.81 -13.06 -4.03
CA ARG A 292 7.43 -12.81 -4.39
C ARG A 292 7.21 -11.30 -4.40
N HIS A 293 6.66 -10.76 -5.48
CA HIS A 293 6.41 -9.33 -5.63
C HIS A 293 4.91 -9.11 -5.89
N PRO A 294 4.18 -8.49 -4.94
CA PRO A 294 2.77 -8.21 -5.13
C PRO A 294 2.55 -7.04 -6.12
N MET A 295 1.29 -6.78 -6.42
CA MET A 295 0.79 -5.56 -7.07
C MET A 295 -0.48 -5.08 -6.41
N LEU A 296 -0.64 -3.77 -6.33
CA LEU A 296 -1.90 -3.13 -5.96
C LEU A 296 -2.76 -2.93 -7.22
N VAL A 297 -3.94 -3.54 -7.23
CA VAL A 297 -4.95 -3.47 -8.30
C VAL A 297 -6.07 -2.58 -7.81
N GLN A 298 -6.13 -1.34 -8.30
CA GLN A 298 -7.25 -0.44 -8.03
C GLN A 298 -8.41 -0.70 -9.01
N LEU A 299 -9.61 -0.86 -8.46
CA LEU A 299 -10.87 -0.64 -9.18
C LEU A 299 -11.46 0.66 -8.66
N GLU A 300 -11.81 1.57 -9.58
CA GLU A 300 -12.39 2.90 -9.27
C GLU A 300 -13.16 3.44 -10.46
N HIS A 301 -14.08 4.37 -10.27
CA HIS A 301 -14.63 5.13 -11.39
C HIS A 301 -15.15 6.49 -10.90
N ASP A 302 -14.29 7.23 -10.21
CA ASP A 302 -14.62 8.51 -9.58
C ASP A 302 -15.17 9.55 -10.57
N GLY A 303 -14.74 9.52 -11.83
CA GLY A 303 -15.30 10.36 -12.90
C GLY A 303 -16.79 10.14 -13.20
N ALA A 304 -17.38 9.03 -12.74
CA ALA A 304 -18.82 8.77 -12.82
C ALA A 304 -19.62 9.27 -11.60
N ILE A 305 -18.97 9.82 -10.56
CA ILE A 305 -19.63 10.33 -9.35
C ILE A 305 -20.26 11.72 -9.63
N ASP A 306 -21.58 11.73 -9.84
CA ASP A 306 -22.41 12.93 -9.89
C ASP A 306 -23.76 12.68 -9.19
N ILE A 307 -23.69 12.43 -7.88
CA ILE A 307 -24.79 11.95 -7.01
C ILE A 307 -25.85 13.05 -6.85
N PRO A 308 -27.10 12.86 -7.35
CA PRO A 308 -28.16 13.84 -7.17
C PRO A 308 -28.56 14.00 -5.70
N ALA A 309 -28.99 15.21 -5.33
CA ALA A 309 -29.69 15.45 -4.06
C ALA A 309 -30.93 14.54 -3.95
N GLY A 310 -31.13 13.89 -2.80
CA GLY A 310 -32.27 13.00 -2.56
C GLY A 310 -32.09 11.56 -3.05
N SER A 311 -31.02 11.24 -3.79
CA SER A 311 -30.77 9.88 -4.30
C SER A 311 -30.48 8.90 -3.17
N ARG A 312 -31.10 7.71 -3.17
CA ARG A 312 -30.88 6.67 -2.13
C ARG A 312 -29.89 5.58 -2.51
N ASP A 313 -29.70 5.37 -3.81
CA ASP A 313 -29.04 4.19 -4.37
C ASP A 313 -28.24 4.54 -5.65
N PHE A 314 -27.49 5.65 -5.61
CA PHE A 314 -26.59 5.99 -6.73
C PHE A 314 -25.43 4.99 -6.76
N ALA A 315 -25.19 4.30 -7.87
CA ALA A 315 -24.18 3.23 -7.92
C ALA A 315 -23.07 3.54 -8.93
N VAL A 316 -21.83 3.28 -8.52
CA VAL A 316 -20.62 3.36 -9.35
C VAL A 316 -19.99 1.97 -9.42
N THR A 317 -19.55 1.58 -10.62
CA THR A 317 -18.98 0.27 -10.89
C THR A 317 -17.71 0.38 -11.73
N ASP A 318 -16.79 -0.54 -11.49
CA ASP A 318 -15.59 -0.76 -12.31
C ASP A 318 -15.29 -2.27 -12.40
N ARG A 319 -14.50 -2.66 -13.40
CA ARG A 319 -14.10 -4.06 -13.64
C ARG A 319 -12.73 -4.16 -14.29
N LEU A 320 -12.06 -5.28 -14.05
CA LEU A 320 -10.79 -5.64 -14.69
C LEU A 320 -10.79 -7.14 -15.07
N ILE A 321 -10.46 -7.45 -16.32
CA ILE A 321 -10.21 -8.83 -16.76
C ILE A 321 -8.75 -9.17 -16.49
N LEU A 322 -8.49 -10.22 -15.71
CA LEU A 322 -7.14 -10.57 -15.29
C LEU A 322 -6.31 -11.19 -16.45
N PRO A 323 -5.18 -10.59 -16.85
CA PRO A 323 -4.33 -11.08 -17.94
C PRO A 323 -3.46 -12.29 -17.54
N THR A 324 -3.30 -12.52 -16.24
CA THR A 324 -2.63 -13.67 -15.64
C THR A 324 -3.43 -14.16 -14.43
N SER A 325 -3.15 -15.38 -13.96
CA SER A 325 -3.70 -15.86 -12.70
C SER A 325 -3.05 -15.12 -11.52
N VAL A 326 -3.80 -14.83 -10.47
CA VAL A 326 -3.28 -14.15 -9.27
C VAL A 326 -3.77 -14.86 -8.00
N ASP A 327 -3.05 -14.66 -6.90
CA ASP A 327 -3.56 -14.92 -5.55
C ASP A 327 -3.84 -13.58 -4.86
N VAL A 328 -5.08 -13.30 -4.46
CA VAL A 328 -5.43 -12.07 -3.74
C VAL A 328 -5.06 -12.24 -2.27
N LEU A 329 -4.17 -11.39 -1.76
CA LEU A 329 -3.61 -11.43 -0.41
C LEU A 329 -4.41 -10.57 0.58
N ALA A 330 -4.81 -9.38 0.15
CA ALA A 330 -5.58 -8.43 0.95
C ALA A 330 -6.50 -7.55 0.07
N ILE A 331 -7.49 -6.91 0.70
CA ILE A 331 -8.44 -5.99 0.05
C ILE A 331 -8.67 -4.74 0.91
N TYR A 332 -8.68 -3.57 0.28
CA TYR A 332 -8.92 -2.28 0.92
C TYR A 332 -10.08 -1.54 0.20
N PRO A 333 -11.30 -1.56 0.77
CA PRO A 333 -12.42 -0.75 0.31
C PRO A 333 -12.35 0.68 0.85
N HIS A 334 -12.80 1.66 0.08
CA HIS A 334 -12.90 3.06 0.50
C HIS A 334 -14.03 3.81 -0.23
N ALA A 335 -14.72 4.68 0.51
CA ALA A 335 -15.65 5.71 0.05
C ALA A 335 -15.84 6.77 1.15
N HIS A 336 -16.37 7.97 0.84
CA HIS A 336 -16.66 8.99 1.87
C HIS A 336 -18.03 8.78 2.55
N TYR A 337 -18.63 9.88 3.03
CA TYR A 337 -19.77 9.90 3.95
C TYR A 337 -21.11 9.44 3.36
N LEU A 338 -21.33 9.61 2.05
CA LEU A 338 -22.54 9.13 1.38
C LEU A 338 -22.43 7.64 1.02
N GLY A 339 -21.23 7.07 1.05
CA GLY A 339 -21.00 5.63 0.90
C GLY A 339 -21.94 4.83 1.81
N LYS A 340 -22.76 3.97 1.19
CA LYS A 340 -23.78 3.13 1.83
C LYS A 340 -23.40 1.65 1.76
N GLN A 341 -22.94 1.18 0.61
CA GLN A 341 -22.58 -0.23 0.41
C GLN A 341 -21.35 -0.33 -0.48
N VAL A 342 -20.43 -1.23 -0.14
CA VAL A 342 -19.23 -1.56 -0.94
C VAL A 342 -19.21 -3.06 -1.20
N GLU A 343 -19.07 -3.45 -2.45
CA GLU A 343 -19.02 -4.84 -2.90
C GLU A 343 -17.88 -5.04 -3.90
N ALA A 344 -17.19 -6.18 -3.78
CA ALA A 344 -16.34 -6.68 -4.85
C ALA A 344 -16.44 -8.21 -4.96
N TRP A 345 -16.39 -8.70 -6.18
CA TRP A 345 -16.41 -10.13 -6.51
C TRP A 345 -15.55 -10.39 -7.75
N ALA A 346 -15.29 -11.67 -8.03
CA ALA A 346 -14.69 -12.12 -9.26
C ALA A 346 -15.61 -13.14 -9.94
N THR A 347 -15.92 -12.90 -11.21
CA THR A 347 -16.58 -13.87 -12.09
C THR A 347 -15.48 -14.69 -12.78
N LEU A 348 -15.40 -15.98 -12.45
CA LEU A 348 -14.37 -16.90 -12.97
C LEU A 348 -14.65 -17.29 -14.44
N PRO A 349 -13.67 -17.83 -15.20
CA PRO A 349 -13.84 -18.21 -16.61
C PRO A 349 -14.92 -19.27 -16.88
N ASP A 350 -15.33 -20.04 -15.88
CA ASP A 350 -16.42 -21.02 -15.93
C ASP A 350 -17.81 -20.40 -15.59
N GLY A 351 -17.85 -19.10 -15.28
CA GLY A 351 -19.04 -18.39 -14.80
C GLY A 351 -19.27 -18.44 -13.29
N THR A 352 -18.42 -19.13 -12.52
CA THR A 352 -18.54 -19.18 -11.06
C THR A 352 -18.29 -17.80 -10.44
N LEU A 353 -19.22 -17.32 -9.61
CA LEU A 353 -19.03 -16.08 -8.83
C LEU A 353 -18.29 -16.36 -7.52
N ARG A 354 -17.24 -15.59 -7.26
CA ARG A 354 -16.46 -15.63 -6.02
C ARG A 354 -16.46 -14.27 -5.33
N TRP A 355 -17.09 -14.17 -4.17
CA TRP A 355 -17.06 -12.93 -3.38
C TRP A 355 -15.66 -12.63 -2.86
N LEU A 356 -15.29 -11.35 -2.92
CA LEU A 356 -14.05 -10.81 -2.37
C LEU A 356 -14.34 -9.98 -1.12
N ILE A 357 -15.29 -9.04 -1.20
CA ILE A 357 -15.81 -8.34 -0.02
C ILE A 357 -17.27 -7.93 -0.21
N LYS A 358 -18.01 -7.84 0.90
CA LYS A 358 -19.29 -7.14 0.98
C LYS A 358 -19.39 -6.36 2.29
N ILE A 359 -19.77 -5.09 2.18
CA ILE A 359 -20.04 -4.18 3.28
C ILE A 359 -21.42 -3.60 3.01
N ALA A 360 -22.44 -4.04 3.76
CA ALA A 360 -23.83 -3.63 3.52
C ALA A 360 -24.23 -2.29 4.18
N GLY A 361 -23.41 -1.78 5.10
CA GLY A 361 -23.58 -0.48 5.75
C GLY A 361 -22.21 0.15 5.99
N TRP A 362 -21.68 0.83 4.98
CA TRP A 362 -20.36 1.45 4.99
C TRP A 362 -20.21 2.47 6.13
N ASP A 363 -19.01 2.56 6.69
CA ASP A 363 -18.60 3.59 7.62
C ASP A 363 -17.11 3.89 7.41
N MET A 364 -16.80 5.09 6.91
CA MET A 364 -15.42 5.52 6.65
C MET A 364 -14.56 5.52 7.93
N ASN A 365 -15.17 5.66 9.12
CA ASN A 365 -14.45 5.59 10.40
C ASN A 365 -13.87 4.18 10.68
N TRP A 366 -14.36 3.17 9.96
CA TRP A 366 -13.95 1.77 10.10
C TRP A 366 -13.28 1.21 8.83
N GLN A 367 -12.86 2.09 7.90
CA GLN A 367 -12.04 1.68 6.76
C GLN A 367 -10.76 0.97 7.24
N ALA A 368 -10.41 -0.13 6.58
CA ALA A 368 -9.28 -0.96 6.95
C ALA A 368 -8.83 -1.80 5.76
N VAL A 369 -7.55 -2.17 5.77
CA VAL A 369 -7.04 -3.26 4.94
C VAL A 369 -7.47 -4.59 5.58
N TYR A 370 -8.05 -5.48 4.79
CA TYR A 370 -8.46 -6.81 5.23
C TYR A 370 -7.58 -7.88 4.57
N THR A 371 -6.62 -8.43 5.31
CA THR A 371 -5.80 -9.58 4.90
C THR A 371 -6.65 -10.86 4.90
N TYR A 372 -6.60 -11.68 3.86
CA TYR A 372 -7.30 -12.98 3.86
C TYR A 372 -6.54 -14.03 4.68
N LYS A 373 -7.25 -14.88 5.44
CA LYS A 373 -6.62 -16.02 6.16
C LYS A 373 -5.92 -17.00 5.22
N LYS A 374 -6.42 -17.10 3.99
CA LYS A 374 -5.84 -17.87 2.88
C LYS A 374 -6.03 -17.05 1.60
N PRO A 375 -4.99 -16.86 0.77
CA PRO A 375 -5.11 -16.07 -0.45
C PRO A 375 -6.21 -16.59 -1.39
N VAL A 376 -7.01 -15.66 -1.92
CA VAL A 376 -8.10 -16.00 -2.84
C VAL A 376 -7.54 -16.17 -4.25
N GLN A 377 -7.48 -17.43 -4.71
CA GLN A 377 -6.94 -17.75 -6.02
C GLN A 377 -7.92 -17.34 -7.13
N LEU A 378 -7.45 -16.58 -8.12
CA LEU A 378 -8.22 -16.18 -9.31
C LEU A 378 -7.45 -16.57 -10.58
N PRO A 379 -7.98 -17.46 -11.44
CA PRO A 379 -7.33 -17.81 -12.71
C PRO A 379 -7.33 -16.65 -13.72
N ARG A 380 -6.39 -16.67 -14.66
CA ARG A 380 -6.39 -15.81 -15.86
C ARG A 380 -7.77 -15.83 -16.53
N GLY A 381 -8.23 -14.67 -16.98
CA GLY A 381 -9.54 -14.49 -17.60
C GLY A 381 -10.69 -14.29 -16.61
N SER A 382 -10.46 -14.41 -15.29
CA SER A 382 -11.46 -13.95 -14.31
C SER A 382 -11.70 -12.45 -14.48
N THR A 383 -12.96 -12.04 -14.39
CA THR A 383 -13.34 -10.62 -14.35
C THR A 383 -13.54 -10.24 -12.88
N VAL A 384 -12.67 -9.37 -12.35
CA VAL A 384 -12.85 -8.76 -11.04
C VAL A 384 -13.73 -7.53 -11.19
N GLU A 385 -14.72 -7.37 -10.33
CA GLU A 385 -15.74 -6.34 -10.42
C GLU A 385 -15.94 -5.68 -9.06
N MET A 386 -16.25 -4.39 -9.05
CA MET A 386 -16.70 -3.66 -7.86
C MET A 386 -18.03 -2.96 -8.08
N ARG A 387 -18.74 -2.72 -6.97
CA ARG A 387 -19.86 -1.78 -6.90
C ARG A 387 -19.81 -1.02 -5.57
N ILE A 388 -19.88 0.31 -5.66
CA ILE A 388 -20.11 1.19 -4.50
C ILE A 388 -21.44 1.88 -4.72
N THR A 389 -22.30 1.86 -3.71
CA THR A 389 -23.61 2.52 -3.70
C THR A 389 -23.59 3.65 -2.67
N TYR A 390 -24.18 4.80 -3.03
CA TYR A 390 -24.22 6.02 -2.23
C TYR A 390 -25.66 6.46 -1.93
N ASP A 391 -25.87 7.00 -0.73
CA ASP A 391 -27.13 7.54 -0.24
C ASP A 391 -26.97 9.03 0.13
N ASN A 392 -27.60 9.88 -0.66
CA ASN A 392 -27.69 11.33 -0.50
C ASN A 392 -29.14 11.77 -0.22
N SER A 393 -29.92 10.89 0.42
CA SER A 393 -31.29 11.18 0.82
C SER A 393 -31.36 11.90 2.17
N THR A 394 -32.53 12.46 2.47
CA THR A 394 -32.83 13.09 3.77
C THR A 394 -32.74 12.12 4.96
N ASP A 395 -32.74 10.82 4.70
CA ASP A 395 -32.75 9.78 5.72
C ASP A 395 -31.31 9.38 6.11
N ASN A 396 -30.30 9.73 5.32
CA ASN A 396 -28.89 9.53 5.67
C ASN A 396 -28.42 10.68 6.58
N PRO A 397 -28.11 10.43 7.87
CA PRO A 397 -27.64 11.48 8.79
C PRO A 397 -26.24 12.01 8.45
N ARG A 398 -25.50 11.37 7.53
CA ARG A 398 -24.21 11.84 7.00
C ARG A 398 -24.36 12.71 5.75
N ALA A 399 -25.55 12.78 5.15
CA ALA A 399 -25.81 13.69 4.03
C ALA A 399 -25.99 15.13 4.51
N SER A 400 -25.80 16.09 3.61
CA SER A 400 -26.12 17.49 3.90
C SER A 400 -27.63 17.69 4.14
N ASN A 401 -28.02 18.67 4.97
CA ASN A 401 -29.42 18.99 5.22
C ASN A 401 -29.70 20.47 4.89
N PRO A 402 -30.52 20.79 3.87
CA PRO A 402 -31.10 19.85 2.90
C PRO A 402 -30.02 19.22 2.00
N PRO A 403 -30.25 18.02 1.45
CA PRO A 403 -29.28 17.36 0.57
C PRO A 403 -28.94 18.20 -0.67
N LYS A 404 -27.66 18.21 -1.03
CA LYS A 404 -27.10 18.89 -2.22
C LYS A 404 -26.50 17.86 -3.16
N ARG A 405 -26.41 18.17 -4.46
CA ARG A 405 -25.68 17.33 -5.42
C ARG A 405 -24.22 17.23 -5.01
N VAL A 406 -23.66 16.02 -4.96
CA VAL A 406 -22.26 15.73 -4.59
C VAL A 406 -21.54 15.11 -5.78
N ARG A 407 -20.26 15.44 -5.94
CA ARG A 407 -19.39 15.03 -7.04
C ARG A 407 -18.07 14.49 -6.51
N THR A 408 -17.26 13.92 -7.39
CA THR A 408 -15.91 13.50 -7.03
C THR A 408 -15.07 14.64 -6.45
N GLY A 409 -14.31 14.37 -5.38
CA GLY A 409 -13.37 15.33 -4.79
C GLY A 409 -12.68 14.81 -3.51
N PRO A 410 -11.59 15.46 -3.06
CA PRO A 410 -10.73 14.97 -1.99
C PRO A 410 -11.19 15.36 -0.56
N ARG A 411 -12.35 16.00 -0.41
CA ARG A 411 -12.89 16.39 0.90
C ARG A 411 -13.92 15.36 1.35
N SER A 412 -14.06 15.14 2.66
CA SER A 412 -15.06 14.21 3.23
C SER A 412 -16.51 14.56 2.86
N GLU A 413 -16.78 15.80 2.43
CA GLU A 413 -18.07 16.30 1.92
C GLU A 413 -18.23 16.24 0.38
N ASP A 414 -17.14 15.99 -0.34
CA ASP A 414 -17.16 15.46 -1.71
C ASP A 414 -17.25 13.92 -1.62
N GLU A 415 -17.20 13.21 -2.75
CA GLU A 415 -17.12 11.74 -2.75
C GLU A 415 -15.94 11.17 -3.52
N MET A 416 -15.59 9.92 -3.23
CA MET A 416 -14.76 9.05 -4.06
C MET A 416 -15.11 7.60 -3.75
N GLY A 417 -14.68 6.65 -4.59
CA GLY A 417 -15.00 5.25 -4.39
C GLY A 417 -14.08 4.31 -5.12
N HIS A 418 -13.27 3.58 -4.33
CA HIS A 418 -12.33 2.62 -4.89
C HIS A 418 -12.12 1.38 -4.02
N VAL A 419 -11.94 0.24 -4.67
CA VAL A 419 -11.56 -1.03 -4.04
C VAL A 419 -10.18 -1.42 -4.56
N TRP A 420 -9.21 -1.50 -3.65
CA TRP A 420 -7.87 -1.97 -3.95
C TRP A 420 -7.71 -3.44 -3.56
N LEU A 421 -6.99 -4.20 -4.38
CA LEU A 421 -6.55 -5.56 -4.09
C LEU A 421 -5.03 -5.63 -4.06
N GLN A 422 -4.44 -6.16 -2.99
CA GLN A 422 -3.04 -6.60 -3.02
C GLN A 422 -3.04 -8.02 -3.57
N VAL A 423 -2.50 -8.21 -4.77
CA VAL A 423 -2.47 -9.49 -5.47
C VAL A 423 -1.05 -9.94 -5.72
N LEU A 424 -0.81 -11.25 -5.72
CA LEU A 424 0.44 -11.87 -6.16
C LEU A 424 0.24 -12.46 -7.56
N PRO A 425 0.79 -11.86 -8.63
CA PRO A 425 0.64 -12.38 -9.98
C PRO A 425 1.46 -13.66 -10.19
N LYS A 426 0.82 -14.72 -10.70
CA LYS A 426 1.50 -16.00 -10.95
C LYS A 426 2.33 -15.92 -12.22
N LYS A 427 3.56 -16.42 -12.14
CA LYS A 427 4.51 -16.48 -13.25
C LYS A 427 4.04 -17.52 -14.28
N GLY A 428 3.52 -17.05 -15.41
CA GLY A 428 3.11 -17.88 -16.55
C GLY A 428 4.08 -17.87 -17.74
N SER A 429 5.19 -17.12 -17.65
CA SER A 429 6.19 -16.99 -18.71
C SER A 429 7.56 -16.60 -18.15
N THR A 430 8.54 -16.29 -19.02
CA THR A 430 9.81 -15.67 -18.64
C THR A 430 9.68 -14.19 -18.28
N GLU A 431 8.68 -13.48 -18.82
CA GLU A 431 8.37 -12.08 -18.48
C GLU A 431 7.83 -11.97 -17.05
N ASP A 432 8.10 -10.84 -16.39
CA ASP A 432 7.49 -10.50 -15.11
C ASP A 432 5.96 -10.41 -15.25
N PRO A 433 5.17 -11.24 -14.54
CA PRO A 433 3.71 -11.23 -14.66
C PRO A 433 3.06 -9.90 -14.26
N ARG A 434 3.76 -9.04 -13.51
CA ARG A 434 3.34 -7.66 -13.17
C ARG A 434 3.15 -6.80 -14.41
N ALA A 435 3.94 -7.01 -15.46
CA ALA A 435 3.87 -6.26 -16.71
C ALA A 435 2.54 -6.43 -17.45
N GLY A 436 1.99 -7.64 -17.47
CA GLY A 436 0.66 -7.87 -18.04
C GLY A 436 -0.44 -7.15 -17.25
N LEU A 437 -0.36 -7.21 -15.92
CA LEU A 437 -1.35 -6.61 -15.02
C LEU A 437 -1.32 -5.08 -15.07
N GLN A 438 -0.13 -4.47 -15.12
CA GLN A 438 0.03 -3.02 -15.32
C GLN A 438 -0.56 -2.57 -16.66
N GLU A 439 -0.36 -3.32 -17.75
CA GLU A 439 -0.98 -2.98 -19.04
C GLU A 439 -2.51 -2.97 -18.94
N ALA A 440 -3.09 -4.01 -18.32
CA ALA A 440 -4.53 -4.13 -18.16
C ALA A 440 -5.11 -3.00 -17.29
N LEU A 441 -4.45 -2.65 -16.18
CA LEU A 441 -4.81 -1.53 -15.31
C LEU A 441 -4.78 -0.20 -16.06
N MET A 442 -3.68 0.13 -16.75
CA MET A 442 -3.54 1.42 -17.43
C MET A 442 -4.47 1.53 -18.65
N ARG A 443 -4.72 0.43 -19.38
CA ARG A 443 -5.76 0.39 -20.42
C ARG A 443 -7.14 0.65 -19.85
N ARG A 444 -7.50 -0.02 -18.75
CA ARG A 444 -8.79 0.17 -18.08
C ARG A 444 -8.93 1.59 -17.52
N ARG A 445 -7.85 2.19 -17.04
CA ARG A 445 -7.78 3.61 -16.66
C ARG A 445 -8.08 4.53 -17.85
N LEU A 446 -7.47 4.29 -19.02
CA LEU A 446 -7.73 5.08 -20.23
C LEU A 446 -9.13 4.87 -20.84
N GLU A 447 -9.77 3.72 -20.64
CA GLU A 447 -11.19 3.52 -21.00
C GLU A 447 -12.13 4.46 -20.22
N LYS A 448 -11.81 4.74 -18.96
CA LYS A 448 -12.56 5.65 -18.08
C LYS A 448 -12.14 7.11 -18.27
N TYR A 449 -10.83 7.33 -18.46
CA TYR A 449 -10.20 8.65 -18.54
C TYR A 449 -9.25 8.72 -19.74
N PRO A 450 -9.74 8.97 -20.97
CA PRO A 450 -8.91 9.00 -22.19
C PRO A 450 -7.82 10.08 -22.23
N GLY A 451 -7.77 10.97 -21.22
CA GLY A 451 -6.75 11.98 -21.03
C GLY A 451 -5.90 11.77 -19.78
N ASP A 452 -5.87 10.58 -19.18
CA ASP A 452 -5.02 10.32 -18.01
C ASP A 452 -3.54 10.32 -18.40
N PHE A 453 -2.85 11.38 -17.98
CA PHE A 453 -1.43 11.61 -18.25
C PHE A 453 -0.53 10.49 -17.72
N VAL A 454 -0.82 9.97 -16.52
CA VAL A 454 0.00 8.95 -15.85
C VAL A 454 -0.17 7.60 -16.54
N ALA A 455 -1.40 7.23 -16.89
CA ALA A 455 -1.69 6.00 -17.63
C ALA A 455 -1.01 5.98 -19.00
N HIS A 456 -1.02 7.10 -19.72
CA HIS A 456 -0.28 7.25 -20.97
C HIS A 456 1.25 7.14 -20.77
N CYS A 457 1.83 7.81 -19.77
CA CYS A 457 3.26 7.68 -19.48
C CYS A 457 3.65 6.24 -19.13
N ASN A 458 2.85 5.55 -18.32
CA ASN A 458 3.07 4.18 -17.90
C ASN A 458 2.96 3.18 -19.05
N LEU A 459 1.96 3.31 -19.93
CA LEU A 459 1.88 2.50 -21.15
C LEU A 459 3.01 2.82 -22.13
N GLY A 460 3.41 4.08 -22.24
CA GLY A 460 4.56 4.51 -23.03
C GLY A 460 5.84 3.78 -22.61
N ALA A 461 6.16 3.82 -21.31
CA ALA A 461 7.31 3.12 -20.74
C ALA A 461 7.22 1.59 -20.94
N LEU A 462 6.05 1.01 -20.67
CA LEU A 462 5.83 -0.44 -20.79
C LEU A 462 5.90 -0.96 -22.24
N TYR A 463 5.47 -0.18 -23.22
CA TYR A 463 5.64 -0.54 -24.63
C TYR A 463 7.10 -0.38 -25.07
N ALA A 464 7.83 0.62 -24.55
CA ALA A 464 9.26 0.78 -24.83
C ALA A 464 10.10 -0.40 -24.32
N THR A 465 9.87 -0.87 -23.09
CA THR A 465 10.60 -2.05 -22.55
C THR A 465 10.29 -3.34 -23.31
N ARG A 466 9.12 -3.44 -23.94
CA ARG A 466 8.70 -4.55 -24.81
C ARG A 466 9.08 -4.38 -26.29
N GLY A 467 9.90 -3.38 -26.64
CA GLY A 467 10.34 -3.14 -28.02
C GLY A 467 9.26 -2.56 -28.95
N ARG A 468 8.08 -2.21 -28.44
CA ARG A 468 6.95 -1.65 -29.21
C ARG A 468 7.07 -0.12 -29.30
N TYR A 469 8.17 0.35 -29.90
CA TYR A 469 8.57 1.76 -29.83
C TYR A 469 7.55 2.74 -30.43
N ASP A 470 6.87 2.40 -31.53
CA ASP A 470 5.85 3.28 -32.11
C ASP A 470 4.65 3.49 -31.17
N ALA A 471 4.18 2.42 -30.53
CA ALA A 471 3.11 2.50 -29.52
C ALA A 471 3.57 3.24 -28.25
N ALA A 472 4.87 3.18 -27.93
CA ALA A 472 5.46 3.96 -26.83
C ALA A 472 5.45 5.46 -27.15
N ILE A 473 5.94 5.83 -28.35
CA ILE A 473 5.96 7.19 -28.89
C ILE A 473 4.54 7.77 -28.90
N GLU A 474 3.56 7.06 -29.47
CA GLU A 474 2.15 7.46 -29.52
C GLU A 474 1.60 7.80 -28.12
N ASN A 475 1.90 6.96 -27.11
CA ASN A 475 1.43 7.18 -25.75
C ASN A 475 2.11 8.38 -25.07
N PHE A 476 3.41 8.60 -25.28
CA PHE A 476 4.06 9.82 -24.78
C PHE A 476 3.58 11.09 -25.49
N GLU A 477 3.26 11.02 -26.79
CA GLU A 477 2.61 12.11 -27.51
C GLU A 477 1.20 12.42 -26.98
N HIS A 478 0.41 11.38 -26.63
CA HIS A 478 -0.85 11.56 -25.92
C HIS A 478 -0.65 12.25 -24.56
N ALA A 479 0.32 11.81 -23.76
CA ALA A 479 0.65 12.46 -22.49
C ALA A 479 1.02 13.94 -22.68
N LEU A 480 1.80 14.27 -23.73
CA LEU A 480 2.17 15.65 -24.05
C LEU A 480 1.03 16.49 -24.64
N ARG A 481 -0.02 15.88 -25.23
CA ARG A 481 -1.26 16.59 -25.58
C ARG A 481 -2.03 17.04 -24.32
N VAL A 482 -1.97 16.26 -23.24
CA VAL A 482 -2.59 16.58 -21.95
C VAL A 482 -1.73 17.56 -21.14
N GLN A 483 -0.42 17.35 -21.07
CA GLN A 483 0.53 18.19 -20.34
C GLN A 483 1.73 18.59 -21.21
N PRO A 484 1.61 19.65 -22.06
CA PRO A 484 2.66 20.04 -23.01
C PRO A 484 3.99 20.46 -22.38
N ALA A 485 3.97 20.86 -21.11
CA ALA A 485 5.12 21.30 -20.32
C ALA A 485 5.64 20.21 -19.35
N SER A 486 5.41 18.92 -19.64
CA SER A 486 5.92 17.82 -18.82
C SER A 486 7.30 17.36 -19.27
N ALA A 487 8.33 17.64 -18.46
CA ALA A 487 9.70 17.15 -18.70
C ALA A 487 9.78 15.61 -18.66
N THR A 488 9.01 14.96 -17.77
CA THR A 488 8.94 13.51 -17.63
C THR A 488 8.45 12.83 -18.92
N ALA A 489 7.36 13.34 -19.51
CA ALA A 489 6.82 12.79 -20.76
C ALA A 489 7.72 13.07 -21.96
N ARG A 490 8.41 14.22 -22.02
CA ARG A 490 9.42 14.49 -23.06
C ARG A 490 10.66 13.61 -22.92
N ASN A 491 11.10 13.33 -21.70
CA ASN A 491 12.15 12.34 -21.46
C ASN A 491 11.72 10.94 -21.93
N GLY A 492 10.48 10.53 -21.65
CA GLY A 492 9.91 9.27 -22.15
C GLY A 492 9.86 9.21 -23.68
N LEU A 493 9.34 10.27 -24.32
CA LEU A 493 9.27 10.39 -25.78
C LEU A 493 10.66 10.36 -26.43
N GLY A 494 11.63 11.09 -25.85
CA GLY A 494 13.01 11.10 -26.32
C GLY A 494 13.70 9.75 -26.19
N ALA A 495 13.45 9.02 -25.09
CA ALA A 495 13.92 7.64 -24.93
C ALA A 495 13.26 6.69 -25.94
N GLY A 496 11.97 6.85 -26.22
CA GLY A 496 11.25 6.12 -27.27
C GLY A 496 11.82 6.36 -28.66
N PHE A 497 12.09 7.62 -29.03
CA PHE A 497 12.75 7.98 -30.28
C PHE A 497 14.17 7.40 -30.38
N LEU A 498 14.96 7.46 -29.30
CA LEU A 498 16.31 6.85 -29.29
C LEU A 498 16.23 5.34 -29.54
N ALA A 499 15.30 4.64 -28.89
CA ALA A 499 15.12 3.21 -29.06
C ALA A 499 14.63 2.83 -30.47
N ALA A 500 13.79 3.68 -31.09
CA ALA A 500 13.40 3.60 -32.50
C ALA A 500 14.51 4.04 -33.49
N GLY A 501 15.70 4.42 -33.02
CA GLY A 501 16.81 4.91 -33.87
C GLY A 501 16.67 6.34 -34.39
N ARG A 502 15.63 7.08 -33.98
CA ARG A 502 15.35 8.47 -34.36
C ARG A 502 16.16 9.45 -33.50
N VAL A 503 17.48 9.41 -33.66
CA VAL A 503 18.46 10.12 -32.81
C VAL A 503 18.22 11.63 -32.73
N ASP A 504 17.89 12.30 -33.83
CA ASP A 504 17.68 13.75 -33.84
C ASP A 504 16.39 14.18 -33.13
N ASP A 505 15.31 13.41 -33.28
CA ASP A 505 14.07 13.64 -32.52
C ASP A 505 14.29 13.42 -31.02
N ALA A 506 15.06 12.39 -30.65
CA ALA A 506 15.43 12.14 -29.27
C ALA A 506 16.18 13.34 -28.65
N ILE A 507 17.18 13.90 -29.33
CA ILE A 507 17.91 15.09 -28.87
C ILE A 507 16.97 16.29 -28.71
N ARG A 508 16.05 16.49 -29.65
CA ARG A 508 15.08 17.60 -29.62
C ARG A 508 14.20 17.53 -28.37
N GLU A 509 13.59 16.38 -28.10
CA GLU A 509 12.72 16.22 -26.92
C GLU A 509 13.49 16.22 -25.60
N LEU A 510 14.69 15.63 -25.55
CA LEU A 510 15.51 15.60 -24.33
C LEU A 510 16.06 16.99 -23.95
N ARG A 511 16.43 17.81 -24.95
CA ARG A 511 16.79 19.22 -24.71
C ARG A 511 15.60 20.04 -24.24
N GLU A 512 14.41 19.80 -24.78
CA GLU A 512 13.19 20.48 -24.34
C GLU A 512 12.77 20.04 -22.92
N ALA A 513 12.95 18.76 -22.55
CA ALA A 513 12.79 18.29 -21.18
C ALA A 513 13.71 19.04 -20.22
N LEU A 514 14.99 19.23 -20.58
CA LEU A 514 15.97 19.99 -19.78
C LEU A 514 15.76 21.51 -19.82
N ARG A 515 15.03 22.03 -20.81
CA ARG A 515 14.60 23.44 -20.84
C ARG A 515 13.44 23.70 -19.86
N ILE A 516 12.56 22.71 -19.70
CA ILE A 516 11.43 22.74 -18.76
C ILE A 516 11.94 22.50 -17.33
N ASP A 517 12.73 21.46 -17.12
CA ASP A 517 13.38 21.15 -15.84
C ASP A 517 14.89 20.89 -16.03
N PRO A 518 15.74 21.92 -15.80
CA PRO A 518 17.19 21.78 -15.81
C PRO A 518 17.74 20.79 -14.78
N GLY A 519 16.96 20.43 -13.75
CA GLY A 519 17.29 19.44 -12.74
C GLY A 519 17.05 17.98 -13.17
N HIS A 520 16.36 17.72 -14.28
CA HIS A 520 15.87 16.39 -14.64
C HIS A 520 17.00 15.40 -15.00
N LEU A 521 17.53 14.70 -14.00
CA LEU A 521 18.69 13.82 -14.14
C LEU A 521 18.53 12.71 -15.20
N ASN A 522 17.35 12.07 -15.28
CA ASN A 522 17.12 11.01 -16.29
C ASN A 522 17.17 11.58 -17.74
N ALA A 523 16.64 12.79 -17.98
CA ALA A 523 16.69 13.45 -19.28
C ALA A 523 18.12 13.80 -19.67
N ARG A 524 18.92 14.24 -18.71
CA ARG A 524 20.35 14.53 -18.87
C ARG A 524 21.17 13.29 -19.22
N TRP A 525 20.95 12.21 -18.50
CA TRP A 525 21.55 10.90 -18.77
C TRP A 525 21.17 10.36 -20.15
N ASN A 526 19.88 10.41 -20.50
CA ASN A 526 19.40 9.99 -21.82
C ASN A 526 19.94 10.89 -22.94
N LEU A 527 20.10 12.20 -22.70
CA LEU A 527 20.72 13.11 -23.67
C LEU A 527 22.19 12.75 -23.90
N ALA A 528 22.98 12.53 -22.85
CA ALA A 528 24.37 12.08 -22.98
C ALA A 528 24.49 10.79 -23.81
N LYS A 529 23.67 9.77 -23.50
CA LYS A 529 23.60 8.52 -24.28
C LYS A 529 23.20 8.75 -25.75
N THR A 530 22.28 9.67 -26.00
CA THR A 530 21.82 10.02 -27.35
C THR A 530 22.91 10.76 -28.14
N LEU A 531 23.65 11.67 -27.50
CA LEU A 531 24.77 12.40 -28.11
C LEU A 531 25.92 11.46 -28.48
N LEU A 532 26.24 10.46 -27.64
CA LEU A 532 27.19 9.40 -28.02
C LEU A 532 26.72 8.62 -29.26
N ARG A 533 25.43 8.30 -29.36
CA ARG A 533 24.85 7.64 -30.55
C ARG A 533 24.83 8.55 -31.79
N LYS A 534 24.88 9.88 -31.61
CA LYS A 534 25.12 10.87 -32.68
C LYS A 534 26.60 11.09 -33.01
N ASN A 535 27.53 10.43 -32.30
CA ASN A 535 28.97 10.68 -32.38
C ASN A 535 29.37 12.10 -31.95
N ASP A 536 28.70 12.65 -30.93
CA ASP A 536 29.07 13.87 -30.21
C ASP A 536 29.53 13.55 -28.77
N PRO A 537 30.78 13.07 -28.59
CA PRO A 537 31.33 12.78 -27.27
C PRO A 537 31.54 14.03 -26.42
N SER A 538 31.77 15.21 -27.03
CA SER A 538 31.99 16.45 -26.29
C SER A 538 30.71 16.96 -25.64
N GLY A 539 29.59 16.93 -26.37
CA GLY A 539 28.28 17.22 -25.80
C GLY A 539 27.90 16.21 -24.71
N ALA A 540 28.14 14.91 -24.95
CA ALA A 540 27.87 13.87 -23.95
C ALA A 540 28.67 14.05 -22.64
N ALA A 541 29.94 14.45 -22.72
CA ALA A 541 30.76 14.76 -21.56
C ALA A 541 30.16 15.90 -20.73
N ALA A 542 29.82 17.03 -21.36
CA ALA A 542 29.26 18.20 -20.67
C ALA A 542 27.94 17.90 -19.93
N GLU A 543 27.11 17.01 -20.49
CA GLU A 543 25.89 16.54 -19.83
C GLU A 543 26.20 15.63 -18.63
N LEU A 544 27.16 14.70 -18.73
CA LEU A 544 27.58 13.85 -17.62
C LEU A 544 28.30 14.61 -16.50
N GLU A 545 29.15 15.60 -16.82
CA GLU A 545 29.72 16.50 -15.81
C GLU A 545 28.61 17.21 -15.03
N THR A 546 27.57 17.67 -15.73
CA THR A 546 26.44 18.37 -15.10
C THR A 546 25.57 17.43 -14.27
N TYR A 547 25.47 16.15 -14.66
CA TYR A 547 24.86 15.09 -13.87
C TYR A 547 25.67 14.80 -12.59
N LEU A 548 26.98 14.60 -12.71
CA LEU A 548 27.89 14.27 -11.59
C LEU A 548 28.02 15.41 -10.57
N ARG A 549 27.84 16.68 -10.97
CA ARG A 549 27.71 17.80 -10.00
C ARG A 549 26.50 17.68 -9.07
N ARG A 550 25.52 16.80 -9.36
CA ARG A 550 24.36 16.48 -8.50
C ARG A 550 24.42 15.09 -7.88
N LYS A 551 25.05 14.13 -8.56
CA LYS A 551 25.23 12.75 -8.11
C LYS A 551 26.70 12.33 -8.27
N PRO A 552 27.63 12.88 -7.45
CA PRO A 552 29.06 12.56 -7.53
C PRO A 552 29.37 11.10 -7.16
N ASP A 553 28.45 10.49 -6.41
CA ASP A 553 28.43 9.11 -5.93
C ASP A 553 27.92 8.09 -6.96
N ASN A 554 27.52 8.51 -8.16
CA ASN A 554 27.08 7.58 -9.21
C ASN A 554 28.28 7.00 -9.98
N ALA A 555 28.73 5.81 -9.58
CA ALA A 555 29.84 5.09 -10.21
C ALA A 555 29.66 4.89 -11.73
N ASP A 556 28.45 4.56 -12.20
CA ASP A 556 28.20 4.28 -13.62
C ASP A 556 28.31 5.55 -14.48
N ALA A 557 27.97 6.71 -13.90
CA ALA A 557 28.20 8.01 -14.52
C ALA A 557 29.67 8.45 -14.48
N GLN A 558 30.41 8.10 -13.41
CA GLN A 558 31.87 8.30 -13.34
C GLN A 558 32.58 7.48 -14.43
N VAL A 559 32.27 6.17 -14.56
CA VAL A 559 32.77 5.30 -15.65
C VAL A 559 32.39 5.87 -17.01
N GLY A 560 31.12 6.23 -17.21
CA GLY A 560 30.65 6.79 -18.48
C GLY A 560 31.42 8.03 -18.91
N LEU A 561 31.70 8.97 -18.00
CA LEU A 561 32.51 10.16 -18.31
C LEU A 561 33.98 9.81 -18.54
N ALA A 562 34.55 8.91 -17.74
CA ALA A 562 35.93 8.43 -17.91
C ALA A 562 36.15 7.78 -19.28
N MET A 563 35.22 6.93 -19.74
CA MET A 563 35.25 6.31 -21.06
C MET A 563 35.18 7.35 -22.19
N ILE A 564 34.39 8.40 -22.05
CA ILE A 564 34.30 9.49 -23.04
C ILE A 564 35.64 10.23 -23.15
N TYR A 565 36.24 10.59 -22.01
CA TYR A 565 37.55 11.22 -21.99
C TYR A 565 38.65 10.29 -22.50
N PHE A 566 38.57 8.98 -22.23
CA PHE A 566 39.45 7.98 -22.80
C PHE A 566 39.35 7.90 -24.34
N MET A 567 38.13 7.85 -24.90
CA MET A 567 37.90 7.90 -26.36
C MET A 567 38.43 9.19 -26.99
N GLN A 568 38.34 10.33 -26.28
CA GLN A 568 38.91 11.62 -26.69
C GLN A 568 40.44 11.71 -26.49
N ARG A 569 41.10 10.65 -26.01
CA ARG A 569 42.52 10.61 -25.61
C ARG A 569 42.91 11.60 -24.50
N ARG A 570 41.92 12.10 -23.74
CA ARG A 570 42.09 12.98 -22.57
C ARG A 570 42.37 12.16 -21.32
N TYR A 571 43.46 11.40 -21.33
CA TYR A 571 43.77 10.41 -20.29
C TYR A 571 43.91 11.02 -18.89
N HIS A 572 44.45 12.25 -18.80
CA HIS A 572 44.56 13.01 -17.56
C HIS A 572 43.19 13.27 -16.91
N ASP A 573 42.19 13.58 -17.74
CA ASP A 573 40.85 13.92 -17.25
C ASP A 573 40.02 12.66 -16.96
N ALA A 574 40.27 11.56 -17.68
CA ALA A 574 39.62 10.27 -17.45
C ALA A 574 40.08 9.54 -16.17
N LEU A 575 41.36 9.66 -15.81
CA LEU A 575 41.95 8.97 -14.65
C LEU A 575 41.21 9.19 -13.31
N PRO A 576 40.93 10.44 -12.86
CA PRO A 576 40.25 10.66 -11.57
C PRO A 576 38.82 10.09 -11.55
N HIS A 577 38.13 10.04 -12.68
CA HIS A 577 36.79 9.46 -12.78
C HIS A 577 36.80 7.93 -12.65
N PHE A 578 37.78 7.22 -13.25
CA PHE A 578 37.95 5.78 -12.98
C PHE A 578 38.36 5.49 -11.53
N GLN A 579 39.23 6.32 -10.94
CA GLN A 579 39.63 6.17 -9.53
C GLN A 579 38.44 6.34 -8.57
N GLU A 580 37.59 7.35 -8.81
CA GLU A 580 36.37 7.56 -8.01
C GLU A 580 35.35 6.44 -8.23
N ALA A 581 35.20 5.94 -9.47
CA ALA A 581 34.34 4.79 -9.75
C ALA A 581 34.80 3.52 -8.98
N ILE A 582 36.10 3.25 -8.92
CA ILE A 582 36.67 2.15 -8.11
C ILE A 582 36.48 2.39 -6.61
N ARG A 583 36.55 3.64 -6.14
CA ARG A 583 36.26 3.99 -4.74
C ARG A 583 34.80 3.74 -4.37
N LEU A 584 33.88 3.90 -5.32
CA LEU A 584 32.44 3.71 -5.16
C LEU A 584 32.01 2.24 -5.31
N LYS A 585 32.64 1.47 -6.21
CA LYS A 585 32.42 0.04 -6.46
C LYS A 585 33.74 -0.74 -6.39
N PRO A 586 34.32 -0.94 -5.20
CA PRO A 586 35.62 -1.59 -5.05
C PRO A 586 35.64 -3.08 -5.42
N GLU A 587 34.49 -3.72 -5.55
CA GLU A 587 34.32 -5.12 -5.99
C GLU A 587 34.19 -5.30 -7.51
N ASP A 588 33.97 -4.23 -8.27
CA ASP A 588 33.79 -4.29 -9.72
C ASP A 588 35.14 -4.52 -10.43
N SER A 589 35.25 -5.65 -11.16
CA SER A 589 36.43 -6.00 -11.93
C SER A 589 36.58 -5.17 -13.19
N ASP A 590 35.47 -4.79 -13.82
CA ASP A 590 35.45 -4.30 -15.18
C ASP A 590 35.96 -2.86 -15.22
N ILE A 591 35.63 -2.07 -14.19
CA ILE A 591 36.18 -0.72 -13.97
C ILE A 591 37.71 -0.74 -13.83
N ARG A 592 38.28 -1.80 -13.23
CA ARG A 592 39.75 -1.97 -13.13
C ARG A 592 40.38 -2.40 -14.45
N THR A 593 39.70 -3.24 -15.22
CA THR A 593 40.11 -3.57 -16.60
C THR A 593 40.13 -2.31 -17.47
N ASP A 594 39.14 -1.43 -17.35
CA ASP A 594 39.11 -0.15 -18.07
C ASP A 594 40.19 0.83 -17.60
N LEU A 595 40.43 0.94 -16.28
CA LEU A 595 41.55 1.73 -15.75
C LEU A 595 42.90 1.21 -16.28
N GLY A 596 43.11 -0.11 -16.30
CA GLY A 596 44.32 -0.72 -16.85
C GLY A 596 44.50 -0.41 -18.34
N ALA A 597 43.40 -0.43 -19.12
CA ALA A 597 43.43 -0.07 -20.53
C ALA A 597 43.77 1.42 -20.74
N LEU A 598 43.27 2.32 -19.87
CA LEU A 598 43.67 3.72 -19.86
C LEU A 598 45.16 3.90 -19.55
N LEU A 599 45.68 3.26 -18.50
CA LEU A 599 47.07 3.40 -18.07
C LEU A 599 48.04 2.85 -19.14
N ALA A 600 47.69 1.73 -19.79
CA ALA A 600 48.46 1.20 -20.91
C ALA A 600 48.51 2.19 -22.09
N SER A 601 47.40 2.88 -22.35
CA SER A 601 47.27 3.85 -23.45
C SER A 601 47.90 5.21 -23.16
N SER A 602 48.01 5.61 -21.89
CA SER A 602 48.75 6.79 -21.44
C SER A 602 50.27 6.54 -21.32
N GLY A 603 50.69 5.26 -21.30
CA GLY A 603 52.08 4.82 -21.30
C GLY A 603 52.60 4.27 -19.96
N ASP A 604 51.78 4.33 -18.91
CA ASP A 604 52.04 3.73 -17.59
C ASP A 604 51.74 2.23 -17.61
N LEU A 605 52.65 1.48 -18.24
CA LEU A 605 52.58 0.01 -18.30
C LEU A 605 52.68 -0.65 -16.91
N PRO A 606 53.51 -0.19 -15.95
CA PRO A 606 53.50 -0.73 -14.59
C PRO A 606 52.13 -0.58 -13.89
N GLY A 607 51.53 0.61 -13.91
CA GLY A 607 50.20 0.85 -13.34
C GLY A 607 49.11 0.03 -14.04
N ALA A 608 49.19 -0.09 -15.37
CA ALA A 608 48.28 -0.93 -16.15
C ALA A 608 48.35 -2.41 -15.73
N ILE A 609 49.57 -2.97 -15.59
CA ILE A 609 49.80 -4.34 -15.16
C ILE A 609 49.18 -4.58 -13.78
N GLN A 610 49.39 -3.66 -12.82
CA GLN A 610 48.78 -3.75 -11.50
C GLN A 610 47.24 -3.75 -11.58
N ALA A 611 46.64 -2.81 -12.34
CA ALA A 611 45.19 -2.71 -12.48
C ALA A 611 44.57 -3.99 -13.08
N PHE A 612 45.18 -4.58 -14.11
CA PHE A 612 44.71 -5.86 -14.66
C PHE A 612 44.91 -7.04 -13.69
N GLU A 613 45.98 -7.05 -12.91
CA GLU A 613 46.18 -8.08 -11.87
C GLU A 613 45.16 -7.95 -10.73
N GLU A 614 44.75 -6.73 -10.37
CA GLU A 614 43.66 -6.50 -9.42
C GLU A 614 42.29 -6.90 -10.00
N ALA A 615 42.00 -6.57 -11.26
CA ALA A 615 40.81 -7.05 -11.96
C ALA A 615 40.72 -8.58 -11.96
N LEU A 616 41.83 -9.27 -12.27
CA LEU A 616 41.92 -10.74 -12.27
C LEU A 616 41.91 -11.38 -10.88
N LYS A 617 42.20 -10.64 -9.81
CA LYS A 617 41.98 -11.13 -8.42
C LYS A 617 40.48 -11.16 -8.08
N LEU A 618 39.72 -10.17 -8.56
CA LEU A 618 38.26 -10.10 -8.36
C LEU A 618 37.51 -11.05 -9.30
N ASN A 619 37.90 -11.08 -10.57
CA ASN A 619 37.34 -11.97 -11.59
C ASN A 619 38.45 -12.76 -12.31
N PRO A 620 38.88 -13.91 -11.75
CA PRO A 620 39.90 -14.77 -12.38
C PRO A 620 39.53 -15.31 -13.76
N SER A 621 38.25 -15.22 -14.16
CA SER A 621 37.77 -15.70 -15.46
C SER A 621 37.93 -14.67 -16.58
N ASP A 622 38.01 -13.36 -16.28
CA ASP A 622 38.05 -12.28 -17.28
C ASP A 622 39.14 -12.54 -18.34
N LYS A 623 38.69 -12.69 -19.60
CA LYS A 623 39.58 -12.88 -20.73
C LYS A 623 40.16 -11.57 -21.24
N VAL A 624 39.41 -10.48 -21.16
CA VAL A 624 39.83 -9.15 -21.62
C VAL A 624 40.99 -8.64 -20.76
N ALA A 625 40.86 -8.67 -19.43
CA ALA A 625 41.97 -8.34 -18.52
C ALA A 625 43.20 -9.22 -18.74
N ARG A 626 43.03 -10.53 -18.96
CA ARG A 626 44.15 -11.46 -19.20
C ARG A 626 44.88 -11.18 -20.51
N ASP A 627 44.13 -10.93 -21.59
CA ASP A 627 44.68 -10.59 -22.90
C ASP A 627 45.39 -9.22 -22.87
N TYR A 628 44.84 -8.23 -22.14
CA TYR A 628 45.48 -6.93 -21.95
C TYR A 628 46.72 -6.98 -21.04
N LEU A 629 46.69 -7.74 -19.93
CA LEU A 629 47.84 -7.98 -19.06
C LEU A 629 49.02 -8.61 -19.82
N ALA A 630 48.74 -9.61 -20.67
CA ALA A 630 49.75 -10.23 -21.51
C ALA A 630 50.39 -9.22 -22.48
N ARG A 631 49.59 -8.36 -23.12
CA ARG A 631 50.07 -7.29 -24.01
C ARG A 631 50.90 -6.25 -23.27
N ALA A 632 50.43 -5.77 -22.11
CA ALA A 632 51.13 -4.77 -21.31
C ALA A 632 52.50 -5.28 -20.81
N ARG A 633 52.56 -6.54 -20.34
CA ARG A 633 53.82 -7.19 -19.96
C ARG A 633 54.78 -7.35 -21.15
N ALA A 634 54.30 -7.79 -22.30
CA ALA A 634 55.12 -7.92 -23.52
C ALA A 634 55.65 -6.55 -24.00
N GLN A 635 54.82 -5.51 -23.95
CA GLN A 635 55.22 -4.14 -24.31
C GLN A 635 56.22 -3.54 -23.32
N LEU A 636 56.11 -3.86 -22.03
CA LEU A 636 57.07 -3.42 -21.01
C LEU A 636 58.43 -4.13 -21.19
N ALA A 637 58.43 -5.43 -21.46
CA ALA A 637 59.65 -6.21 -21.72
C ALA A 637 60.32 -5.87 -23.08
N GLY A 638 59.59 -5.22 -23.99
CA GLY A 638 60.09 -4.76 -25.29
C GLY A 638 60.60 -3.31 -25.32
N LYS A 639 60.59 -2.59 -24.19
CA LYS A 639 61.27 -1.29 -24.06
C LYS A 639 62.76 -1.53 -23.76
N PRO A 640 63.70 -0.96 -24.55
CA PRO A 640 65.14 -1.08 -24.32
C PRO A 640 65.62 -0.27 -23.11
#